data_AF-A0A4R9GPT7-F1
#
_entry.id   AF-A0A4R9GPT7-F1
#
_cell.length_a   1.000
_cell.length_b   1.000
_cell.length_c   1.000
_cell.angle_alpha   90.00
_cell.angle_beta   90.00
_cell.angle_gamma   90.00
#
_symmetry.space_group_name_H-M   'P 1'
#
loop_
_entity.id
_entity.type
_entity.pdbx_description
1 polymer ?
#
loop_
_entity_poly.entity_id
_entity_poly.type
_entity_poly.pdbx_seq_one_letter_code
_entity_poly.pdbx_strand_id
1 'polypeptide(L)'
;MDFIYLNFYSFGSILAGLFCLYIAIFFITIKERSQAALILGGAGLSAALFHFAYAIGFMTVEVWGVYHRWLVIPTALMTFSHLVLVFFYFPSPKYEKFGLSLYLLLLFVIGVVTVYFVAISYRSVGIFVKGNHYRDFETYSFYKYYSIIVLVYNTVFVAAGIWRAFSEKGRERRAVIYMLLAFCMISVIPALTNALNRNGLISRIVYQQAVDLSFVIGFFLLLVIYLNISKEKTTVLSRIIGISMATFFLVFQIVAYLILNEYEAQYDKIRFQEAKLIVKNKEQPADLKYVLGYETIQETASDAAGGTNGIPKIQNGNVEAKLFLVRSALTDMKNASRNERWKKAEVLLSGFETDEAEFLPYKEGLREFLLSTEKEPISDSQMSGFFGEMNGFVDRAGNKLVQISDKRNESAVLAILNSNKPGLSAMMKIVSDRYSEARKKGASSEKLSALLSQSLCPVYFEGQRIYRGMNDRDRTGIGSPKYFVSYFIPDETRGSVYEVGFDYKVYRGYIHSPSSILAVCLISIMFVVIVGFKYFFRYALIRPMNDVVAGLQAIHSGNLQYRLVPSVEDEIGFIARSFNHMADSILVARDNLEKYAQDLENKVNERTKELQHSLTEVKDLKEQQDGDYFLMSLLLKPLGVNRAAQENVKVEFFTEQKKKFKFRNYDSEIGGDISTSKRIFLRGKKYTVFLNADAMGKSMQGAGGALVLGAVFEAILERTNLIESVQNHSPEKWLKDAFLELHKVFESFDGSMLVSLVIGLVDDEVGILYYVNAEHPWTVLYRNGVASFIESEMTFRKLGTGGINGHIYVKTLQLEPGDVIIAGSDGRDDFLLFGKDDKKLNDDHTKFLEFVRQGGGSLRKIYESITSNGMLTDDLSLVRIAFKEEVVNVSEADPNKDFLKNTELAGMFRRAKRIAQTENFSEAIPIFQKLEALHNRVPLIKKYLTLLHLRKGLYREAAHYAEDYLNLDPLDNEMLYFISYTLKKCREFERAADFGERLRLRNPLHFKNLLNLSGIYMALNNRTKAESIANDAFSIDPENLKVNSFLETLKRRRN
;
A
#
# COMPACT_ATOMS: atom_id res chain seq x y z
N MET A 1 -22.29 -36.30 -16.70
CA MET A 1 -22.65 -35.77 -15.36
C MET A 1 -22.91 -34.27 -15.57
N ASP A 2 -24.04 -33.92 -16.21
CA ASP A 2 -24.17 -32.65 -16.94
C ASP A 2 -25.01 -31.63 -16.16
N PHE A 3 -24.84 -31.60 -14.84
CA PHE A 3 -25.68 -30.81 -13.92
C PHE A 3 -24.97 -29.60 -13.30
N ILE A 4 -23.66 -29.48 -13.50
CA ILE A 4 -22.82 -28.46 -12.85
C ILE A 4 -22.08 -27.65 -13.92
N TYR A 5 -22.42 -26.37 -14.02
CA TYR A 5 -21.78 -25.41 -14.91
C TYR A 5 -21.25 -24.24 -14.09
N LEU A 6 -19.94 -24.27 -13.84
CA LEU A 6 -19.25 -23.13 -13.25
C LEU A 6 -19.34 -21.92 -14.19
N ASN A 7 -19.50 -20.76 -13.58
CA ASN A 7 -19.51 -19.45 -14.21
C ASN A 7 -18.91 -18.42 -13.26
N PHE A 8 -18.82 -17.18 -13.73
CA PHE A 8 -18.33 -16.06 -12.94
C PHE A 8 -18.96 -15.96 -11.54
N TYR A 9 -20.29 -16.07 -11.43
CA TYR A 9 -20.99 -15.96 -10.16
C TYR A 9 -20.63 -17.08 -9.18
N SER A 10 -20.67 -18.33 -9.66
CA SER A 10 -20.32 -19.50 -8.83
C SER A 10 -18.85 -19.46 -8.41
N PHE A 11 -17.96 -19.03 -9.29
CA PHE A 11 -16.52 -18.91 -9.01
C PHE A 11 -16.25 -17.84 -7.95
N GLY A 12 -16.79 -16.63 -8.10
CA GLY A 12 -16.62 -15.55 -7.12
C GLY A 12 -17.17 -15.93 -5.74
N SER A 13 -18.31 -16.62 -5.71
CA SER A 13 -18.88 -17.14 -4.47
C SER A 13 -18.03 -18.27 -3.86
N ILE A 14 -17.48 -19.20 -4.64
CA ILE A 14 -16.55 -20.22 -4.12
C ILE A 14 -15.31 -19.55 -3.50
N LEU A 15 -14.76 -18.55 -4.18
CA LEU A 15 -13.57 -17.82 -3.71
C LEU A 15 -13.84 -17.12 -2.37
N ALA A 16 -14.91 -16.34 -2.29
CA ALA A 16 -15.28 -15.68 -1.05
C ALA A 16 -15.63 -16.70 0.06
N GLY A 17 -16.30 -17.80 -0.28
CA GLY A 17 -16.63 -18.89 0.64
C GLY A 17 -15.41 -19.60 1.21
N LEU A 18 -14.42 -19.93 0.37
CA LEU A 18 -13.15 -20.52 0.79
C LEU A 18 -12.35 -19.57 1.68
N PHE A 19 -12.34 -18.28 1.38
CA PHE A 19 -11.69 -17.27 2.23
C PHE A 19 -12.37 -17.15 3.59
N CYS A 20 -13.70 -17.06 3.63
CA CYS A 20 -14.46 -17.02 4.89
C CYS A 20 -14.29 -18.30 5.71
N LEU A 21 -14.19 -19.46 5.04
CA LEU A 21 -13.91 -20.74 5.69
C LEU A 21 -12.50 -20.76 6.29
N TYR A 22 -11.50 -20.25 5.57
CA TYR A 22 -10.15 -20.07 6.10
C TYR A 22 -10.15 -19.19 7.36
N ILE A 23 -10.87 -18.06 7.32
CA ILE A 23 -11.01 -17.16 8.48
C ILE A 23 -11.68 -17.87 9.66
N ALA A 24 -12.74 -18.65 9.40
CA ALA A 24 -13.40 -19.45 10.42
C ALA A 24 -12.43 -20.43 11.08
N ILE A 25 -11.71 -21.21 10.28
CA ILE A 25 -10.71 -22.17 10.75
C ILE A 25 -9.60 -21.45 11.52
N PHE A 26 -9.11 -20.31 11.01
CA PHE A 26 -8.08 -19.52 11.67
C PHE A 26 -8.50 -19.13 13.09
N PHE A 27 -9.65 -18.49 13.26
CA PHE A 27 -10.10 -18.03 14.58
C PHE A 27 -10.45 -19.18 15.53
N ILE A 28 -11.01 -20.28 15.01
CA ILE A 28 -11.33 -21.47 15.81
C ILE A 28 -10.05 -22.18 16.27
N THR A 29 -8.97 -22.16 15.49
CA THR A 29 -7.73 -22.89 15.80
C THR A 29 -6.73 -22.11 16.67
N ILE A 30 -7.04 -20.86 17.06
CA ILE A 30 -6.21 -20.10 17.99
C ILE A 30 -6.08 -20.85 19.33
N LYS A 31 -4.84 -21.03 19.80
CA LYS A 31 -4.55 -21.61 21.12
C LYS A 31 -4.91 -20.61 22.21
N GLU A 32 -5.63 -21.06 23.25
CA GLU A 32 -6.15 -20.18 24.32
C GLU A 32 -7.06 -19.04 23.79
N ARG A 33 -7.89 -19.36 22.78
CA ARG A 33 -8.80 -18.40 22.15
C ARG A 33 -9.77 -17.75 23.14
N SER A 34 -9.96 -16.44 23.01
CA SER A 34 -11.00 -15.68 23.68
C SER A 34 -12.39 -16.01 23.13
N GLN A 35 -13.41 -15.61 23.88
CA GLN A 35 -14.80 -15.69 23.41
C GLN A 35 -15.00 -14.85 22.14
N ALA A 36 -14.34 -13.70 22.01
CA ALA A 36 -14.40 -12.87 20.80
C ALA A 36 -13.85 -13.60 19.56
N ALA A 37 -12.72 -14.31 19.68
CA ALA A 37 -12.20 -15.15 18.59
C ALA A 37 -13.20 -16.24 18.20
N LEU A 38 -13.82 -16.93 19.16
CA LEU A 38 -14.80 -17.98 18.87
C LEU A 38 -16.03 -17.43 18.13
N ILE A 39 -16.53 -16.26 18.54
CA ILE A 39 -17.66 -15.58 17.87
C ILE A 39 -17.27 -15.17 16.44
N LEU A 40 -16.06 -14.65 16.24
CA LEU A 40 -15.53 -14.31 14.91
C LEU A 40 -15.37 -15.56 14.03
N GLY A 41 -14.97 -16.69 14.60
CA GLY A 41 -14.96 -17.98 13.93
C GLY A 41 -16.36 -18.40 13.45
N GLY A 42 -17.37 -18.23 14.30
CA GLY A 42 -18.78 -18.45 13.93
C GLY A 42 -19.30 -17.51 12.85
N ALA A 43 -18.88 -16.23 12.89
CA ALA A 43 -19.16 -15.27 11.82
C ALA A 43 -18.55 -15.71 10.48
N GLY A 44 -17.28 -16.14 10.48
CA GLY A 44 -16.62 -16.67 9.28
C GLY A 44 -17.31 -17.93 8.75
N LEU A 45 -17.74 -18.84 9.62
CA LEU A 45 -18.40 -20.09 9.21
C LEU A 45 -19.77 -19.83 8.58
N SER A 46 -20.59 -18.96 9.20
CA SER A 46 -21.88 -18.57 8.62
C SER A 46 -21.72 -17.83 7.30
N ALA A 47 -20.69 -16.97 7.17
CA ALA A 47 -20.35 -16.30 5.91
C ALA A 47 -19.91 -17.30 4.82
N ALA A 48 -19.12 -18.31 5.18
CA ALA A 48 -18.72 -19.36 4.25
C ALA A 48 -19.94 -20.15 3.73
N LEU A 49 -20.86 -20.54 4.63
CA LEU A 49 -22.10 -21.22 4.25
C LEU A 49 -22.97 -20.36 3.33
N PHE A 50 -23.08 -19.06 3.62
CA PHE A 50 -23.79 -18.11 2.76
C PHE A 50 -23.24 -18.10 1.32
N HIS A 51 -21.92 -18.02 1.17
CA HIS A 51 -21.28 -18.00 -0.14
C HIS A 51 -21.35 -19.35 -0.87
N PHE A 52 -21.13 -20.47 -0.18
CA PHE A 52 -21.27 -21.79 -0.80
C PHE A 52 -22.72 -22.09 -1.23
N ALA A 53 -23.71 -21.64 -0.45
CA ALA A 53 -25.11 -21.72 -0.85
C ALA A 53 -25.36 -20.93 -2.14
N TYR A 54 -24.83 -19.71 -2.26
CA TYR A 54 -24.92 -18.93 -3.49
C TYR A 54 -24.24 -19.64 -4.67
N ALA A 55 -23.04 -20.19 -4.45
CA ALA A 55 -22.29 -20.90 -5.48
C ALA A 55 -23.10 -22.08 -6.07
N ILE A 56 -23.73 -22.89 -5.20
CA ILE A 56 -24.60 -24.01 -5.60
C ILE A 56 -25.77 -23.50 -6.47
N GLY A 57 -26.40 -22.40 -6.08
CA GLY A 57 -27.51 -21.81 -6.83
C GLY A 57 -27.13 -21.36 -8.25
N PHE A 58 -25.89 -20.94 -8.46
CA PHE A 58 -25.37 -20.52 -9.77
C PHE A 58 -24.83 -21.67 -10.62
N MET A 59 -24.49 -22.81 -10.03
CA MET A 59 -23.92 -23.96 -10.75
C MET A 59 -24.94 -24.71 -11.60
N THR A 60 -26.23 -24.66 -11.24
CA THR A 60 -27.26 -25.49 -11.86
C THR A 60 -28.33 -24.67 -12.58
N VAL A 61 -28.89 -25.25 -13.64
CA VAL A 61 -30.09 -24.75 -14.33
C VAL A 61 -31.36 -25.51 -13.94
N GLU A 62 -31.18 -26.61 -13.20
CA GLU A 62 -32.23 -27.52 -12.78
C GLU A 62 -33.14 -26.92 -11.71
N VAL A 63 -34.36 -27.44 -11.61
CA VAL A 63 -35.41 -26.89 -10.74
C VAL A 63 -35.00 -26.89 -9.26
N TRP A 64 -34.30 -27.93 -8.80
CA TRP A 64 -33.85 -28.04 -7.42
C TRP A 64 -32.88 -26.92 -7.00
N GLY A 65 -32.23 -26.25 -7.96
CA GLY A 65 -31.32 -25.15 -7.70
C GLY A 65 -31.95 -23.98 -6.94
N VAL A 66 -33.28 -23.84 -6.96
CA VAL A 66 -34.00 -22.79 -6.22
C VAL A 66 -33.84 -22.91 -4.70
N TYR A 67 -33.66 -24.12 -4.17
CA TYR A 67 -33.62 -24.39 -2.73
C TYR A 67 -32.36 -23.87 -2.04
N HIS A 68 -31.33 -23.44 -2.79
CA HIS A 68 -30.17 -22.76 -2.20
C HIS A 68 -30.57 -21.54 -1.36
N ARG A 69 -31.69 -20.88 -1.71
CA ARG A 69 -32.27 -19.75 -0.96
C ARG A 69 -32.61 -20.09 0.48
N TRP A 70 -32.97 -21.35 0.77
CA TRP A 70 -33.26 -21.79 2.14
C TRP A 70 -32.04 -21.74 3.05
N LEU A 71 -30.83 -21.79 2.49
CA LEU A 71 -29.59 -21.65 3.23
C LEU A 71 -29.09 -20.19 3.20
N VAL A 72 -29.09 -19.53 2.04
CA VAL A 72 -28.57 -18.15 1.87
C VAL A 72 -29.20 -17.15 2.86
N ILE A 73 -30.52 -17.20 3.02
CA ILE A 73 -31.28 -16.21 3.80
C ILE A 73 -30.93 -16.27 5.30
N PRO A 74 -31.05 -17.43 5.98
CA PRO A 74 -30.68 -17.52 7.39
C PRO A 74 -29.20 -17.24 7.63
N THR A 75 -28.29 -17.78 6.80
CA THR A 75 -26.86 -17.67 7.06
C THR A 75 -26.34 -16.24 6.96
N ALA A 76 -26.91 -15.41 6.07
CA ALA A 76 -26.57 -13.99 5.97
C ALA A 76 -26.90 -13.23 7.28
N LEU A 77 -28.12 -13.44 7.81
CA LEU A 77 -28.52 -12.83 9.08
C LEU A 77 -27.70 -13.38 10.25
N MET A 78 -27.37 -14.67 10.25
CA MET A 78 -26.52 -15.28 11.27
C MET A 78 -25.16 -14.60 11.31
N THR A 79 -24.51 -14.35 10.16
CA THR A 79 -23.24 -13.62 10.14
C THR A 79 -23.36 -12.28 10.84
N PHE A 80 -24.38 -11.48 10.52
CA PHE A 80 -24.60 -10.18 11.15
C PHE A 80 -24.86 -10.29 12.66
N SER A 81 -25.61 -11.28 13.12
CA SER A 81 -25.81 -11.54 14.55
C SER A 81 -24.49 -11.82 15.29
N HIS A 82 -23.59 -12.61 14.70
CA HIS A 82 -22.26 -12.84 15.28
C HIS A 82 -21.47 -11.54 15.36
N LEU A 83 -21.49 -10.70 14.30
CA LEU A 83 -20.77 -9.42 14.30
C LEU A 83 -21.27 -8.46 15.38
N VAL A 84 -22.59 -8.43 15.64
CA VAL A 84 -23.16 -7.66 16.76
C VAL A 84 -22.58 -8.13 18.10
N LEU A 85 -22.53 -9.44 18.32
CA LEU A 85 -22.07 -10.03 19.57
C LEU A 85 -20.58 -9.73 19.84
N VAL A 86 -19.76 -9.62 18.79
CA VAL A 86 -18.32 -9.28 18.92
C VAL A 86 -18.09 -7.99 19.71
N PHE A 87 -18.90 -6.94 19.51
CA PHE A 87 -18.73 -5.66 20.22
C PHE A 87 -18.94 -5.75 21.74
N PHE A 88 -19.63 -6.78 22.23
CA PHE A 88 -19.80 -7.02 23.67
C PHE A 88 -18.62 -7.77 24.29
N TYR A 89 -17.83 -8.49 23.48
CA TYR A 89 -16.70 -9.31 23.96
C TYR A 89 -15.32 -8.73 23.60
N PHE A 90 -15.20 -7.93 22.54
CA PHE A 90 -13.95 -7.31 22.09
C PHE A 90 -13.96 -5.78 22.32
N PRO A 91 -12.83 -5.17 22.70
CA PRO A 91 -11.53 -5.76 23.04
C PRO A 91 -11.48 -6.43 24.42
N SER A 92 -12.41 -6.05 25.31
CA SER A 92 -12.63 -6.68 26.60
C SER A 92 -14.13 -6.94 26.81
N PRO A 93 -14.53 -7.95 27.59
CA PRO A 93 -15.95 -8.19 27.82
C PRO A 93 -16.64 -7.02 28.57
N LYS A 94 -17.75 -6.50 28.03
CA LYS A 94 -18.60 -5.47 28.67
C LYS A 94 -20.07 -5.73 28.35
N TYR A 95 -20.93 -5.66 29.35
CA TYR A 95 -22.38 -5.89 29.22
C TYR A 95 -22.75 -7.24 28.54
N GLU A 96 -21.97 -8.29 28.83
CA GLU A 96 -22.10 -9.61 28.19
C GLU A 96 -23.51 -10.21 28.28
N LYS A 97 -24.15 -10.11 29.45
CA LYS A 97 -25.52 -10.63 29.64
C LYS A 97 -26.52 -9.97 28.69
N PHE A 98 -26.41 -8.65 28.50
CA PHE A 98 -27.26 -7.92 27.56
C PHE A 98 -26.92 -8.30 26.11
N GLY A 99 -25.63 -8.35 25.77
CA GLY A 99 -25.16 -8.77 24.45
C GLY A 99 -25.65 -10.17 24.06
N LEU A 100 -25.59 -11.13 24.99
CA LEU A 100 -26.07 -12.50 24.78
C LEU A 100 -27.59 -12.56 24.62
N SER A 101 -28.36 -11.83 25.44
CA SER A 101 -29.82 -11.75 25.30
C SER A 101 -30.22 -11.13 23.95
N LEU A 102 -29.53 -10.06 23.52
CA LEU A 102 -29.75 -9.46 22.21
C LEU A 102 -29.40 -10.43 21.08
N TYR A 103 -28.29 -11.16 21.19
CA TYR A 103 -27.90 -12.18 20.22
C TYR A 103 -28.93 -13.31 20.12
N LEU A 104 -29.42 -13.83 21.24
CA LEU A 104 -30.49 -14.85 21.27
C LEU A 104 -31.79 -14.34 20.65
N LEU A 105 -32.16 -13.08 20.90
CA LEU A 105 -33.30 -12.44 20.25
C LEU A 105 -33.12 -12.37 18.74
N LEU A 106 -31.93 -11.99 18.25
CA LEU A 106 -31.63 -11.97 16.82
C LEU A 106 -31.73 -13.40 16.24
N LEU A 107 -31.14 -14.41 16.88
CA LEU A 107 -31.28 -15.80 16.43
C LEU A 107 -32.74 -16.29 16.40
N PHE A 108 -33.56 -15.91 17.38
CA PHE A 108 -34.99 -16.22 17.38
C PHE A 108 -35.70 -15.60 16.17
N VAL A 109 -35.42 -14.33 15.87
CA VAL A 109 -35.96 -13.65 14.68
C VAL A 109 -35.53 -14.37 13.40
N ILE A 110 -34.28 -14.84 13.30
CA ILE A 110 -33.81 -15.65 12.16
C ILE A 110 -34.65 -16.92 12.03
N GLY A 111 -34.90 -17.63 13.13
CA GLY A 111 -35.75 -18.82 13.15
C GLY A 111 -37.15 -18.55 12.60
N VAL A 112 -37.81 -17.49 13.10
CA VAL A 112 -39.16 -17.09 12.64
C VAL A 112 -39.15 -16.73 11.14
N VAL A 113 -38.20 -15.92 10.71
CA VAL A 113 -38.07 -15.49 9.30
C VAL A 113 -37.82 -16.69 8.38
N THR A 114 -36.99 -17.64 8.82
CA THR A 114 -36.66 -18.84 8.05
C THR A 114 -37.87 -19.76 7.92
N VAL A 115 -38.57 -20.03 9.03
CA VAL A 115 -39.81 -20.85 9.00
C VAL A 115 -40.86 -20.20 8.10
N TYR A 116 -41.06 -18.89 8.24
CA TYR A 116 -41.99 -18.15 7.37
C TYR A 116 -41.58 -18.22 5.90
N PHE A 117 -40.30 -18.02 5.59
CA PHE A 117 -39.79 -18.11 4.22
C PHE A 117 -39.96 -19.49 3.62
N VAL A 118 -39.60 -20.55 4.35
CA VAL A 118 -39.75 -21.94 3.88
C VAL A 118 -41.23 -22.25 3.64
N ALA A 119 -42.14 -21.83 4.53
CA ALA A 119 -43.57 -22.07 4.39
C ALA A 119 -44.17 -21.41 3.12
N ILE A 120 -43.80 -20.16 2.82
CA ILE A 120 -44.29 -19.48 1.62
C ILE A 120 -43.59 -19.96 0.34
N SER A 121 -42.30 -20.28 0.41
CA SER A 121 -41.50 -20.68 -0.77
C SER A 121 -41.80 -22.10 -1.20
N TYR A 122 -42.13 -23.00 -0.26
CA TYR A 122 -42.53 -24.38 -0.57
C TYR A 122 -43.73 -24.46 -1.51
N ARG A 123 -44.62 -23.46 -1.47
CA ARG A 123 -45.81 -23.36 -2.33
C ARG A 123 -45.60 -22.48 -3.58
N SER A 124 -44.44 -21.83 -3.69
CA SER A 124 -44.12 -20.87 -4.76
C SER A 124 -43.48 -21.57 -5.97
N VAL A 125 -43.53 -20.92 -7.14
CA VAL A 125 -42.88 -21.40 -8.37
C VAL A 125 -41.46 -20.84 -8.44
N GLY A 126 -40.49 -21.71 -8.74
CA GLY A 126 -39.09 -21.32 -8.92
C GLY A 126 -38.81 -20.90 -10.35
N ILE A 127 -38.64 -19.59 -10.58
CA ILE A 127 -38.33 -19.03 -11.90
C ILE A 127 -36.84 -18.92 -12.11
N PHE A 128 -36.38 -19.34 -13.28
CA PHE A 128 -35.01 -19.10 -13.71
C PHE A 128 -34.84 -17.67 -14.20
N VAL A 129 -33.97 -16.92 -13.53
CA VAL A 129 -33.65 -15.55 -13.90
C VAL A 129 -32.62 -15.58 -15.03
N LYS A 130 -33.14 -15.54 -16.27
CA LYS A 130 -32.38 -15.48 -17.52
C LYS A 130 -31.36 -14.34 -17.48
N GLY A 131 -30.16 -14.59 -18.02
CA GLY A 131 -29.02 -13.67 -17.94
C GLY A 131 -28.30 -13.59 -16.59
N ASN A 132 -28.97 -13.92 -15.48
CA ASN A 132 -28.34 -13.93 -14.14
C ASN A 132 -27.97 -15.34 -13.64
N HIS A 133 -28.40 -16.38 -14.35
CA HIS A 133 -27.91 -17.76 -14.19
C HIS A 133 -28.29 -18.46 -12.86
N TYR A 134 -29.39 -18.07 -12.22
CA TYR A 134 -29.90 -18.71 -11.00
C TYR A 134 -31.44 -18.81 -10.99
N ARG A 135 -31.99 -19.68 -10.12
CA ARG A 135 -33.43 -19.74 -9.85
C ARG A 135 -33.80 -18.99 -8.58
N ASP A 136 -34.91 -18.27 -8.61
CA ASP A 136 -35.49 -17.59 -7.44
C ASP A 136 -36.96 -17.96 -7.25
N PHE A 137 -37.46 -17.86 -6.01
CA PHE A 137 -38.89 -18.02 -5.72
C PHE A 137 -39.65 -16.74 -6.09
N GLU A 138 -40.85 -16.88 -6.67
CA GLU A 138 -41.80 -15.77 -6.84
C GLU A 138 -42.43 -15.38 -5.49
N THR A 139 -41.64 -14.81 -4.58
CA THR A 139 -42.07 -14.36 -3.25
C THR A 139 -41.70 -12.90 -3.02
N TYR A 140 -42.13 -12.01 -3.91
CA TYR A 140 -41.73 -10.60 -3.93
C TYR A 140 -42.04 -9.85 -2.62
N SER A 141 -43.23 -10.06 -2.03
CA SER A 141 -43.61 -9.43 -0.77
C SER A 141 -42.65 -9.79 0.37
N PHE A 142 -42.20 -11.04 0.44
CA PHE A 142 -41.24 -11.49 1.45
C PHE A 142 -39.91 -10.73 1.34
N TYR A 143 -39.37 -10.59 0.13
CA TYR A 143 -38.08 -9.92 -0.07
C TYR A 143 -38.10 -8.44 0.32
N LYS A 144 -39.26 -7.78 0.24
CA LYS A 144 -39.44 -6.41 0.79
C LYS A 144 -39.30 -6.41 2.32
N TYR A 145 -40.00 -7.31 3.02
CA TYR A 145 -39.89 -7.42 4.48
C TYR A 145 -38.48 -7.84 4.91
N TYR A 146 -37.88 -8.80 4.21
CA TYR A 146 -36.50 -9.22 4.45
C TYR A 146 -35.51 -8.07 4.32
N SER A 147 -35.67 -7.19 3.33
CA SER A 147 -34.80 -6.01 3.18
C SER A 147 -34.92 -5.05 4.36
N ILE A 148 -36.12 -4.88 4.93
CA ILE A 148 -36.35 -4.08 6.15
C ILE A 148 -35.67 -4.77 7.35
N ILE A 149 -35.78 -6.10 7.47
CA ILE A 149 -35.14 -6.85 8.55
C ILE A 149 -33.61 -6.73 8.47
N VAL A 150 -33.02 -6.85 7.27
CA VAL A 150 -31.59 -6.61 7.05
C VAL A 150 -31.18 -5.19 7.43
N LEU A 151 -32.00 -4.18 7.15
CA LEU A 151 -31.76 -2.81 7.57
C LEU A 151 -31.77 -2.68 9.11
N VAL A 152 -32.74 -3.30 9.79
CA VAL A 152 -32.82 -3.31 11.26
C VAL A 152 -31.57 -3.97 11.86
N TYR A 153 -31.12 -5.10 11.31
CA TYR A 153 -29.90 -5.77 11.77
C TYR A 153 -28.67 -4.89 11.59
N ASN A 154 -28.53 -4.23 10.44
CA ASN A 154 -27.45 -3.28 10.19
C ASN A 154 -27.49 -2.09 11.17
N THR A 155 -28.68 -1.55 11.47
CA THR A 155 -28.83 -0.45 12.43
C THR A 155 -28.44 -0.87 13.85
N VAL A 156 -28.88 -2.05 14.31
CA VAL A 156 -28.51 -2.62 15.62
C VAL A 156 -27.00 -2.84 15.69
N PHE A 157 -26.42 -3.37 14.62
CA PHE A 157 -24.99 -3.59 14.46
C PHE A 157 -24.18 -2.28 14.54
N VAL A 158 -24.54 -1.26 13.76
CA VAL A 158 -23.86 0.05 13.78
C VAL A 158 -24.02 0.71 15.15
N ALA A 159 -25.20 0.64 15.76
CA ALA A 159 -25.44 1.18 17.10
C ALA A 159 -24.55 0.50 18.15
N ALA A 160 -24.44 -0.84 18.13
CA ALA A 160 -23.55 -1.58 19.03
C ALA A 160 -22.08 -1.19 18.84
N GLY A 161 -21.62 -1.04 17.60
CA GLY A 161 -20.26 -0.61 17.29
C GLY A 161 -19.95 0.83 17.72
N ILE A 162 -20.88 1.77 17.47
CA ILE A 162 -20.75 3.17 17.90
C ILE A 162 -20.72 3.25 19.42
N TRP A 163 -21.66 2.58 20.09
CA TRP A 163 -21.68 2.49 21.55
C TRP A 163 -20.36 1.96 22.09
N ARG A 164 -19.83 0.88 21.50
CA ARG A 164 -18.56 0.30 21.94
C ARG A 164 -17.38 1.25 21.70
N ALA A 165 -17.37 1.96 20.58
CA ALA A 165 -16.35 2.95 20.26
C ALA A 165 -16.34 4.14 21.23
N PHE A 166 -17.50 4.57 21.74
CA PHE A 166 -17.59 5.60 22.78
C PHE A 166 -17.22 5.07 24.18
N SER A 167 -17.42 3.78 24.41
CA SER A 167 -17.13 3.13 25.69
C SER A 167 -15.64 2.82 25.92
N GLU A 168 -14.82 2.86 24.86
CA GLU A 168 -13.37 2.65 24.94
C GLU A 168 -12.54 3.94 24.85
N LYS A 169 -11.29 3.87 25.30
CA LYS A 169 -10.32 4.98 25.22
C LYS A 169 -9.00 4.52 24.57
N GLY A 170 -8.21 5.47 24.08
CA GLY A 170 -6.86 5.21 23.55
C GLY A 170 -6.82 4.28 22.34
N ARG A 171 -5.90 3.30 22.37
CA ARG A 171 -5.63 2.34 21.28
C ARG A 171 -6.82 1.41 21.02
N GLU A 172 -7.51 0.99 22.07
CA GLU A 172 -8.69 0.10 21.98
C GLU A 172 -9.87 0.78 21.28
N ARG A 173 -10.09 2.08 21.50
CA ARG A 173 -11.10 2.85 20.76
C ARG A 173 -10.85 2.84 19.26
N ARG A 174 -9.60 3.07 18.85
CA ARG A 174 -9.22 3.03 17.43
C ARG A 174 -9.45 1.64 16.83
N ALA A 175 -9.13 0.59 17.59
CA ALA A 175 -9.41 -0.80 17.22
C ALA A 175 -10.88 -1.04 16.87
N VAL A 176 -11.77 -0.63 17.78
CA VAL A 176 -13.22 -0.82 17.63
C VAL A 176 -13.75 -0.02 16.45
N ILE A 177 -13.26 1.20 16.24
CA ILE A 177 -13.65 2.02 15.08
C ILE A 177 -13.23 1.35 13.77
N TYR A 178 -11.99 0.85 13.67
CA TYR A 178 -11.54 0.15 12.48
C TYR A 178 -12.29 -1.18 12.26
N MET A 179 -12.60 -1.90 13.34
CA MET A 179 -13.41 -3.11 13.27
C MET A 179 -14.84 -2.82 12.81
N LEU A 180 -15.45 -1.73 13.31
CA LEU A 180 -16.74 -1.26 12.83
C LEU A 180 -16.71 -0.94 11.34
N LEU A 181 -15.67 -0.25 10.85
CA LEU A 181 -15.51 0.01 9.41
C LEU A 181 -15.37 -1.29 8.60
N ALA A 182 -14.55 -2.23 9.06
CA ALA A 182 -14.37 -3.52 8.40
C ALA A 182 -15.69 -4.32 8.36
N PHE A 183 -16.45 -4.32 9.45
CA PHE A 183 -17.76 -4.95 9.50
C PHE A 183 -18.82 -4.23 8.65
N CYS A 184 -18.81 -2.90 8.56
CA CYS A 184 -19.65 -2.15 7.63
C CYS A 184 -19.38 -2.54 6.18
N MET A 185 -18.14 -2.87 5.81
CA MET A 185 -17.84 -3.42 4.49
C MET A 185 -18.57 -4.75 4.28
N ILE A 186 -18.58 -5.64 5.27
CA ILE A 186 -19.23 -6.96 5.21
C ILE A 186 -20.77 -6.85 5.19
N SER A 187 -21.36 -5.86 5.86
CA SER A 187 -22.81 -5.82 6.06
C SER A 187 -23.52 -4.73 5.22
N VAL A 188 -23.05 -3.48 5.28
CA VAL A 188 -23.74 -2.32 4.70
C VAL A 188 -23.61 -2.30 3.19
N ILE A 189 -22.41 -2.57 2.65
CA ILE A 189 -22.21 -2.57 1.18
C ILE A 189 -23.06 -3.65 0.51
N PRO A 190 -23.06 -4.93 0.97
CA PRO A 190 -23.98 -5.95 0.47
C PRO A 190 -25.45 -5.58 0.60
N ALA A 191 -25.86 -4.96 1.71
CA ALA A 191 -27.25 -4.53 1.89
C ALA A 191 -27.66 -3.44 0.89
N LEU A 192 -26.81 -2.42 0.72
CA LEU A 192 -27.05 -1.31 -0.21
C LEU A 192 -27.07 -1.79 -1.65
N THR A 193 -26.06 -2.55 -2.06
CA THR A 193 -25.96 -3.07 -3.43
C THR A 193 -27.08 -4.07 -3.73
N ASN A 194 -27.55 -4.86 -2.76
CA ASN A 194 -28.73 -5.69 -2.93
C ASN A 194 -29.98 -4.84 -3.20
N ALA A 195 -30.18 -3.75 -2.43
CA ALA A 195 -31.30 -2.84 -2.65
C ALA A 195 -31.23 -2.16 -4.03
N LEU A 196 -30.05 -1.70 -4.45
CA LEU A 196 -29.83 -1.12 -5.79
C LEU A 196 -30.09 -2.14 -6.90
N ASN A 197 -29.66 -3.40 -6.73
CA ASN A 197 -29.90 -4.46 -7.70
C ASN A 197 -31.39 -4.80 -7.81
N ARG A 198 -32.11 -4.87 -6.69
CA ARG A 198 -33.56 -5.11 -6.71
C ARG A 198 -34.38 -3.96 -7.28
N ASN A 199 -33.86 -2.73 -7.20
CA ASN A 199 -34.43 -1.57 -7.88
C ASN A 199 -34.03 -1.48 -9.36
N GLY A 200 -33.21 -2.40 -9.87
CA GLY A 200 -32.74 -2.42 -11.26
C GLY A 200 -31.70 -1.35 -11.61
N LEU A 201 -31.14 -0.67 -10.60
CA LEU A 201 -30.14 0.40 -10.81
C LEU A 201 -28.75 -0.15 -11.12
N ILE A 202 -28.42 -1.33 -10.60
CA ILE A 202 -27.18 -2.05 -10.90
C ILE A 202 -27.48 -3.48 -11.36
N SER A 203 -26.64 -3.99 -12.25
CA SER A 203 -26.74 -5.37 -12.73
C SER A 203 -26.42 -6.38 -11.62
N ARG A 204 -26.85 -7.63 -11.82
CA ARG A 204 -26.61 -8.71 -10.86
C ARG A 204 -25.12 -9.02 -10.69
N ILE A 205 -24.36 -8.92 -11.79
CA ILE A 205 -22.91 -9.17 -11.78
C ILE A 205 -22.20 -8.17 -10.86
N VAL A 206 -22.56 -6.88 -10.94
CA VAL A 206 -22.02 -5.81 -10.08
C VAL A 206 -22.40 -6.06 -8.62
N TYR A 207 -23.64 -6.45 -8.35
CA TYR A 207 -24.06 -6.81 -6.99
C TYR A 207 -23.26 -7.97 -6.42
N GLN A 208 -23.19 -9.10 -7.12
CA GLN A 208 -22.51 -10.30 -6.61
C GLN A 208 -21.02 -10.01 -6.38
N GLN A 209 -20.38 -9.29 -7.30
CA GLN A 209 -18.99 -8.93 -7.15
C GLN A 209 -18.75 -7.96 -5.99
N ALA A 210 -19.64 -6.99 -5.77
CA ALA A 210 -19.58 -6.14 -4.60
C ALA A 210 -19.70 -6.96 -3.31
N VAL A 211 -20.60 -7.95 -3.25
CA VAL A 211 -20.74 -8.85 -2.10
C VAL A 211 -19.47 -9.67 -1.88
N ASP A 212 -18.99 -10.38 -2.88
CA ASP A 212 -17.82 -11.26 -2.78
C ASP A 212 -16.56 -10.45 -2.37
N LEU A 213 -16.35 -9.28 -2.98
CA LEU A 213 -15.21 -8.40 -2.67
C LEU A 213 -15.32 -7.78 -1.27
N SER A 214 -16.51 -7.33 -0.87
CA SER A 214 -16.77 -6.76 0.45
C SER A 214 -16.50 -7.75 1.58
N PHE A 215 -16.88 -9.03 1.40
CA PHE A 215 -16.61 -10.07 2.39
C PHE A 215 -15.11 -10.38 2.47
N VAL A 216 -14.42 -10.54 1.33
CA VAL A 216 -12.97 -10.80 1.31
C VAL A 216 -12.19 -9.64 1.95
N ILE A 217 -12.45 -8.40 1.53
CA ILE A 217 -11.76 -7.21 2.07
C ILE A 217 -12.13 -7.00 3.55
N GLY A 218 -13.42 -7.10 3.89
CA GLY A 218 -13.89 -6.86 5.26
C GLY A 218 -13.32 -7.85 6.27
N PHE A 219 -13.35 -9.15 5.96
CA PHE A 219 -12.75 -10.17 6.83
C PHE A 219 -11.22 -10.11 6.84
N PHE A 220 -10.57 -9.70 5.74
CA PHE A 220 -9.13 -9.45 5.74
C PHE A 220 -8.73 -8.30 6.66
N LEU A 221 -9.39 -7.14 6.54
CA LEU A 221 -9.14 -6.00 7.42
C LEU A 221 -9.37 -6.39 8.89
N LEU A 222 -10.43 -7.14 9.15
CA LEU A 222 -10.70 -7.67 10.47
C LEU A 222 -9.58 -8.56 11.00
N LEU A 223 -9.08 -9.50 10.19
CA LEU A 223 -7.97 -10.37 10.57
C LEU A 223 -6.75 -9.55 10.96
N VAL A 224 -6.38 -8.54 10.15
CA VAL A 224 -5.24 -7.65 10.42
C VAL A 224 -5.44 -6.83 11.70
N ILE A 225 -6.62 -6.22 11.87
CA ILE A 225 -6.95 -5.42 13.06
C ILE A 225 -6.89 -6.30 14.31
N TYR A 226 -7.48 -7.49 14.25
CA TYR A 226 -7.50 -8.43 15.37
C TYR A 226 -6.09 -8.89 15.72
N LEU A 227 -5.28 -9.29 14.74
CA LEU A 227 -3.90 -9.74 14.94
C LEU A 227 -2.98 -8.68 15.57
N ASN A 228 -3.23 -7.40 15.31
CA ASN A 228 -2.40 -6.29 15.79
C ASN A 228 -2.76 -5.80 17.20
N ILE A 229 -3.90 -6.23 17.73
CA ILE A 229 -4.50 -5.67 18.95
C ILE A 229 -4.83 -6.75 19.97
N SER A 230 -5.18 -7.96 19.51
CA SER A 230 -5.41 -9.11 20.35
C SER A 230 -4.18 -9.42 21.22
N LYS A 231 -4.43 -9.71 22.49
CA LYS A 231 -3.42 -10.19 23.44
C LYS A 231 -3.10 -11.68 23.27
N GLU A 232 -3.81 -12.37 22.39
CA GLU A 232 -3.64 -13.81 22.16
C GLU A 232 -2.34 -14.10 21.41
N LYS A 233 -1.67 -15.18 21.84
CA LYS A 233 -0.44 -15.66 21.20
C LYS A 233 -0.78 -16.36 19.88
N THR A 234 -0.90 -15.59 18.81
CA THR A 234 -0.90 -16.11 17.45
C THR A 234 0.54 -16.31 16.96
N THR A 235 0.80 -17.41 16.25
CA THR A 235 2.15 -17.67 15.71
C THR A 235 2.45 -16.69 14.57
N VAL A 236 3.70 -16.25 14.44
CA VAL A 236 4.15 -15.40 13.30
C VAL A 236 3.77 -16.05 11.97
N LEU A 237 3.93 -17.38 11.85
CA LEU A 237 3.55 -18.15 10.68
C LEU A 237 2.08 -18.01 10.30
N SER A 238 1.18 -18.13 11.29
CA SER A 238 -0.26 -17.99 11.04
C SER A 238 -0.66 -16.58 10.57
N ARG A 239 0.07 -15.54 11.00
CA ARG A 239 -0.13 -14.16 10.54
C ARG A 239 0.30 -13.98 9.09
N ILE A 240 1.49 -14.51 8.74
CA ILE A 240 2.02 -14.46 7.37
C ILE A 240 1.07 -15.20 6.42
N ILE A 241 0.67 -16.43 6.74
CA ILE A 241 -0.26 -17.22 5.92
C ILE A 241 -1.59 -16.47 5.74
N GLY A 242 -2.13 -15.87 6.80
CA GLY A 242 -3.40 -15.15 6.73
C GLY A 242 -3.36 -13.91 5.85
N ILE A 243 -2.28 -13.12 5.95
CA ILE A 243 -2.08 -11.94 5.10
C ILE A 243 -1.87 -12.36 3.65
N SER A 244 -0.99 -13.34 3.39
CA SER A 244 -0.72 -13.81 2.04
C SER A 244 -1.96 -14.41 1.38
N MET A 245 -2.76 -15.19 2.11
CA MET A 245 -3.99 -15.79 1.59
C MET A 245 -4.97 -14.71 1.09
N ALA A 246 -5.19 -13.67 1.89
CA ALA A 246 -6.08 -12.57 1.49
C ALA A 246 -5.57 -11.85 0.24
N THR A 247 -4.27 -11.59 0.14
CA THR A 247 -3.66 -10.97 -1.04
C THR A 247 -3.86 -11.84 -2.29
N PHE A 248 -3.58 -13.13 -2.21
CA PHE A 248 -3.77 -14.04 -3.34
C PHE A 248 -5.23 -14.09 -3.78
N PHE A 249 -6.18 -14.19 -2.85
CA PHE A 249 -7.60 -14.26 -3.18
C PHE A 249 -8.11 -12.97 -3.82
N LEU A 250 -7.67 -11.80 -3.33
CA LEU A 250 -8.05 -10.51 -3.90
C LEU A 250 -7.52 -10.35 -5.34
N VAL A 251 -6.25 -10.69 -5.56
CA VAL A 251 -5.63 -10.64 -6.90
C VAL A 251 -6.31 -11.64 -7.83
N PHE A 252 -6.55 -12.86 -7.35
CA PHE A 252 -7.16 -13.92 -8.14
C PHE A 252 -8.60 -13.59 -8.55
N GLN A 253 -9.36 -12.91 -7.69
CA GLN A 253 -10.71 -12.42 -8.02
C GLN A 253 -10.68 -11.39 -9.17
N ILE A 254 -9.72 -10.45 -9.17
CA ILE A 254 -9.59 -9.45 -10.23
C ILE A 254 -9.19 -10.11 -11.55
N VAL A 255 -8.20 -11.00 -11.52
CA VAL A 255 -7.73 -11.74 -12.72
C VAL A 255 -8.86 -12.59 -13.30
N ALA A 256 -9.58 -13.33 -12.45
CA ALA A 256 -10.71 -14.15 -12.89
C ALA A 256 -11.83 -13.32 -13.52
N TYR A 257 -12.13 -12.13 -12.99
CA TYR A 257 -13.10 -11.21 -13.58
C TYR A 257 -12.72 -10.80 -15.01
N LEU A 258 -11.46 -10.39 -15.22
CA LEU A 258 -10.98 -9.99 -16.54
C LEU A 258 -11.03 -11.15 -17.54
N ILE A 259 -10.58 -12.34 -17.12
CA ILE A 259 -10.58 -13.54 -17.97
C ILE A 259 -12.02 -13.93 -18.32
N LEU A 260 -12.90 -14.11 -17.35
CA LEU A 260 -14.25 -14.62 -17.60
C LEU A 260 -15.11 -13.67 -18.43
N ASN A 261 -14.95 -12.35 -18.26
CA ASN A 261 -15.61 -11.37 -19.12
C ASN A 261 -15.12 -11.41 -20.57
N GLU A 262 -13.81 -11.60 -20.78
CA GLU A 262 -13.25 -11.76 -22.13
C GLU A 262 -13.80 -13.04 -22.80
N TYR A 263 -13.92 -14.14 -22.05
CA TYR A 263 -14.55 -15.37 -22.57
C TYR A 263 -16.03 -15.17 -22.92
N GLU A 264 -16.79 -14.40 -22.12
CA GLU A 264 -18.17 -14.06 -22.48
C GLU A 264 -18.25 -13.26 -23.79
N ALA A 265 -17.38 -12.25 -23.97
CA ALA A 265 -17.34 -11.45 -25.19
C ALA A 265 -16.91 -12.28 -26.42
N GLN A 266 -15.95 -13.19 -26.25
CA GLN A 266 -15.51 -14.09 -27.32
C GLN A 266 -16.60 -15.07 -27.74
N TYR A 267 -17.35 -15.63 -26.78
CA TYR A 267 -18.49 -16.48 -27.09
C TYR A 267 -19.50 -15.73 -27.95
N ASP A 268 -19.84 -14.49 -27.58
CA ASP A 268 -20.77 -13.66 -28.36
C ASP A 268 -20.27 -13.37 -29.75
N LYS A 269 -19.00 -13.01 -29.89
CA LYS A 269 -18.39 -12.74 -31.20
C LYS A 269 -18.43 -13.98 -32.10
N ILE A 270 -18.08 -15.15 -31.58
CA ILE A 270 -18.08 -16.41 -32.34
C ILE A 270 -19.50 -16.77 -32.76
N ARG A 271 -20.44 -16.81 -31.82
CA ARG A 271 -21.83 -17.21 -32.10
C ARG A 271 -22.57 -16.22 -32.98
N PHE A 272 -22.26 -14.93 -32.86
CA PHE A 272 -22.83 -13.94 -33.75
C PHE A 272 -22.37 -14.12 -35.20
N GLN A 273 -21.09 -14.42 -35.43
CA GLN A 273 -20.58 -14.71 -36.78
C GLN A 273 -21.14 -16.03 -37.32
N GLU A 274 -21.22 -17.06 -36.49
CA GLU A 274 -21.86 -18.33 -36.85
C GLU A 274 -23.34 -18.14 -37.22
N ALA A 275 -24.08 -17.33 -36.45
CA ALA A 275 -25.46 -16.97 -36.78
C ALA A 275 -25.58 -16.25 -38.14
N LYS A 276 -24.64 -15.36 -38.48
CA LYS A 276 -24.57 -14.74 -39.83
C LYS A 276 -24.37 -15.79 -40.93
N LEU A 277 -23.51 -16.80 -40.70
CA LEU A 277 -23.27 -17.89 -41.64
C LEU A 277 -24.49 -18.81 -41.78
N ILE A 278 -25.18 -19.14 -40.69
CA ILE A 278 -26.40 -19.95 -40.69
C ILE A 278 -27.47 -19.29 -41.56
N VAL A 279 -27.69 -17.98 -41.40
CA VAL A 279 -28.66 -17.24 -42.21
C VAL A 279 -28.26 -17.19 -43.69
N LYS A 280 -26.97 -17.00 -43.98
CA LYS A 280 -26.46 -16.85 -45.36
C LYS A 280 -26.32 -18.18 -46.12
N ASN A 281 -25.75 -19.19 -45.49
CA ASN A 281 -25.36 -20.47 -46.10
C ASN A 281 -26.32 -21.62 -45.77
N LYS A 282 -27.30 -21.40 -44.86
CA LYS A 282 -28.22 -22.43 -44.34
C LYS A 282 -27.52 -23.62 -43.68
N GLU A 283 -26.36 -23.38 -43.08
CA GLU A 283 -25.63 -24.37 -42.28
C GLU A 283 -26.44 -24.73 -41.02
N GLN A 284 -26.41 -26.00 -40.61
CA GLN A 284 -27.15 -26.49 -39.44
C GLN A 284 -26.23 -27.18 -38.44
N PRO A 285 -25.57 -26.41 -37.55
CA PRO A 285 -24.76 -27.00 -36.48
C PRO A 285 -25.65 -27.73 -35.47
N ALA A 286 -25.09 -28.74 -34.78
CA ALA A 286 -25.85 -29.66 -33.93
C ALA A 286 -26.53 -29.00 -32.71
N ASP A 287 -26.05 -27.82 -32.29
CA ASP A 287 -26.56 -27.04 -31.16
C ASP A 287 -27.52 -25.90 -31.56
N LEU A 288 -27.75 -25.69 -32.86
CA LEU A 288 -28.81 -24.84 -33.38
C LEU A 288 -30.18 -25.42 -32.98
N LYS A 289 -31.07 -24.56 -32.45
CA LYS A 289 -32.41 -24.96 -32.02
C LYS A 289 -33.51 -24.37 -32.87
N TYR A 290 -33.36 -23.11 -33.31
CA TYR A 290 -34.32 -22.48 -34.20
C TYR A 290 -33.68 -21.34 -35.00
N VAL A 291 -34.28 -21.06 -36.14
CA VAL A 291 -34.09 -19.82 -36.92
C VAL A 291 -35.48 -19.28 -37.20
N LEU A 292 -35.75 -18.06 -36.72
CA LEU A 292 -37.05 -17.40 -36.87
C LEU A 292 -36.90 -16.18 -37.77
N GLY A 293 -37.61 -16.16 -38.90
CA GLY A 293 -37.69 -14.98 -39.76
C GLY A 293 -38.81 -14.04 -39.33
N TYR A 294 -38.49 -12.77 -39.19
CA TYR A 294 -39.43 -11.68 -39.00
C TYR A 294 -39.50 -10.89 -40.30
N GLU A 295 -40.50 -11.19 -41.13
CA GLU A 295 -40.75 -10.48 -42.38
C GLU A 295 -41.33 -9.09 -42.10
N THR A 296 -40.89 -8.09 -42.86
CA THR A 296 -41.33 -6.72 -42.69
C THR A 296 -42.73 -6.47 -43.25
N ILE A 297 -43.20 -7.15 -44.31
CA ILE A 297 -44.39 -6.71 -45.06
C ILE A 297 -45.63 -7.64 -44.94
N GLN A 298 -45.53 -8.85 -44.40
CA GLN A 298 -46.71 -9.69 -44.13
C GLN A 298 -46.59 -10.38 -42.78
N GLU A 299 -47.67 -10.32 -41.98
CA GLU A 299 -47.81 -11.05 -40.73
C GLU A 299 -47.79 -12.55 -41.01
N THR A 300 -46.60 -13.15 -41.03
CA THR A 300 -46.39 -14.55 -40.68
C THR A 300 -44.89 -14.75 -40.53
N ALA A 301 -44.45 -15.19 -39.35
CA ALA A 301 -43.12 -15.77 -39.22
C ALA A 301 -43.07 -16.97 -40.17
N SER A 302 -42.35 -16.85 -41.28
CA SER A 302 -42.19 -17.95 -42.23
C SER A 302 -41.02 -18.82 -41.76
N ASP A 303 -41.30 -20.13 -41.60
CA ASP A 303 -40.31 -21.11 -41.19
C ASP A 303 -39.26 -21.27 -42.31
N ALA A 304 -38.15 -20.54 -42.19
CA ALA A 304 -37.02 -20.70 -43.08
C ALA A 304 -36.24 -21.98 -42.70
N ALA A 305 -36.70 -23.10 -43.24
CA ALA A 305 -35.98 -24.36 -43.45
C ALA A 305 -35.09 -24.88 -42.29
N GLY A 306 -35.71 -25.71 -41.44
CA GLY A 306 -35.05 -26.87 -40.83
C GLY A 306 -34.67 -26.76 -39.34
N GLY A 307 -35.67 -26.75 -38.46
CA GLY A 307 -35.52 -27.09 -37.05
C GLY A 307 -36.63 -28.05 -36.63
N THR A 308 -36.28 -29.18 -36.01
CA THR A 308 -37.22 -30.23 -35.57
C THR A 308 -38.24 -29.72 -34.55
N ASN A 309 -39.53 -30.05 -34.75
CA ASN A 309 -40.68 -30.00 -33.81
C ASN A 309 -40.50 -29.23 -32.48
N GLY A 310 -41.08 -28.02 -32.39
CA GLY A 310 -41.24 -27.28 -31.13
C GLY A 310 -40.62 -25.88 -31.10
N ILE A 311 -40.89 -25.07 -32.11
CA ILE A 311 -40.37 -23.70 -32.28
C ILE A 311 -40.87 -22.78 -31.14
N PRO A 312 -40.02 -21.93 -30.54
CA PRO A 312 -40.47 -20.97 -29.52
C PRO A 312 -41.45 -19.97 -30.10
N LYS A 313 -42.65 -19.86 -29.53
CA LYS A 313 -43.48 -18.66 -29.72
C LYS A 313 -42.88 -17.53 -28.88
N ILE A 314 -42.04 -16.71 -29.49
CA ILE A 314 -41.37 -15.59 -28.80
C ILE A 314 -42.37 -14.47 -28.60
N GLN A 315 -42.72 -14.21 -27.33
CA GLN A 315 -43.58 -13.10 -26.96
C GLN A 315 -42.93 -11.78 -27.40
N ASN A 316 -43.66 -10.96 -28.15
CA ASN A 316 -43.22 -9.68 -28.70
C ASN A 316 -42.03 -9.74 -29.68
N GLY A 317 -41.66 -10.93 -30.19
CA GLY A 317 -40.51 -11.09 -31.09
C GLY A 317 -40.54 -10.17 -32.32
N ASN A 318 -41.73 -10.01 -32.93
CA ASN A 318 -41.95 -9.10 -34.06
C ASN A 318 -41.64 -7.64 -33.69
N VAL A 319 -42.06 -7.20 -32.50
CA VAL A 319 -41.86 -5.82 -32.02
C VAL A 319 -40.38 -5.58 -31.72
N GLU A 320 -39.73 -6.52 -31.04
CA GLU A 320 -38.29 -6.46 -30.72
C GLU A 320 -37.43 -6.43 -32.00
N ALA A 321 -37.75 -7.27 -33.00
CA ALA A 321 -37.06 -7.31 -34.28
C ALA A 321 -37.27 -6.01 -35.10
N LYS A 322 -38.48 -5.46 -35.11
CA LYS A 322 -38.76 -4.16 -35.76
C LYS A 322 -38.00 -3.01 -35.08
N LEU A 323 -37.99 -2.96 -33.74
CA LEU A 323 -37.21 -1.95 -32.98
C LEU A 323 -35.70 -2.09 -33.23
N PHE A 324 -35.19 -3.33 -33.37
CA PHE A 324 -33.81 -3.58 -33.75
C PHE A 324 -33.46 -2.99 -35.12
N LEU A 325 -34.32 -3.16 -36.14
CA LEU A 325 -34.15 -2.56 -37.46
C LEU A 325 -34.15 -1.04 -37.41
N VAL A 326 -35.15 -0.46 -36.72
CA VAL A 326 -35.28 1.00 -36.56
C VAL A 326 -34.03 1.57 -35.92
N ARG A 327 -33.55 0.96 -34.83
CA ARG A 327 -32.30 1.35 -34.19
C ARG A 327 -31.13 1.28 -35.18
N SER A 328 -30.92 0.12 -35.81
CA SER A 328 -29.79 -0.11 -36.73
C SER A 328 -29.76 0.93 -37.84
N ALA A 329 -30.90 1.15 -38.50
CA ALA A 329 -31.03 2.13 -39.57
C ALA A 329 -30.82 3.57 -39.11
N LEU A 330 -31.19 3.91 -37.87
CA LEU A 330 -31.02 5.25 -37.30
C LEU A 330 -29.67 5.46 -36.62
N THR A 331 -28.85 4.42 -36.45
CA THR A 331 -27.47 4.54 -35.92
C THR A 331 -26.39 4.40 -36.98
N ASP A 332 -26.77 4.20 -38.25
CA ASP A 332 -25.85 4.10 -39.38
C ASP A 332 -26.26 5.09 -40.50
N MET A 333 -26.38 6.37 -40.14
CA MET A 333 -26.75 7.43 -41.10
C MET A 333 -25.68 8.49 -41.34
N LYS A 334 -24.56 8.48 -40.58
CA LYS A 334 -23.37 9.35 -40.74
C LYS A 334 -23.68 10.82 -41.05
N ASN A 335 -23.57 11.69 -40.04
CA ASN A 335 -23.79 13.15 -40.17
C ASN A 335 -25.17 13.56 -40.72
N ALA A 336 -26.20 12.71 -40.59
CA ALA A 336 -27.57 13.04 -40.99
C ALA A 336 -28.18 14.15 -40.11
N SER A 337 -28.91 15.05 -40.76
CA SER A 337 -29.72 16.09 -40.12
C SER A 337 -30.88 15.50 -39.32
N ARG A 338 -31.45 16.29 -38.41
CA ARG A 338 -32.63 15.91 -37.63
C ARG A 338 -33.80 15.47 -38.54
N ASN A 339 -34.04 16.22 -39.61
CA ASN A 339 -35.14 15.97 -40.54
C ASN A 339 -34.93 14.68 -41.34
N GLU A 340 -33.70 14.36 -41.74
CA GLU A 340 -33.38 13.11 -42.43
C GLU A 340 -33.57 11.90 -41.52
N ARG A 341 -33.09 11.97 -40.26
CA ARG A 341 -33.32 10.91 -39.27
C ARG A 341 -34.79 10.74 -38.95
N TRP A 342 -35.54 11.83 -38.79
CA TRP A 342 -36.99 11.78 -38.56
C TRP A 342 -37.73 11.17 -39.74
N LYS A 343 -37.42 11.59 -40.98
CA LYS A 343 -38.06 11.03 -42.19
C LYS A 343 -37.78 9.54 -42.35
N LYS A 344 -36.54 9.10 -42.08
CA LYS A 344 -36.18 7.67 -42.08
C LYS A 344 -36.92 6.89 -41.00
N ALA A 345 -36.99 7.44 -39.78
CA ALA A 345 -37.70 6.83 -38.66
C ALA A 345 -39.20 6.73 -38.93
N GLU A 346 -39.79 7.79 -39.49
CA GLU A 346 -41.20 7.84 -39.86
C GLU A 346 -41.51 6.72 -40.85
N VAL A 347 -40.77 6.60 -41.96
CA VAL A 347 -40.96 5.50 -42.93
C VAL A 347 -40.88 4.11 -42.29
N LEU A 348 -39.90 3.88 -41.40
CA LEU A 348 -39.71 2.58 -40.75
C LEU A 348 -40.77 2.27 -39.69
N LEU A 349 -41.38 3.30 -39.08
CA LEU A 349 -42.39 3.18 -38.03
C LEU A 349 -43.83 3.35 -38.55
N SER A 350 -44.04 3.92 -39.75
CA SER A 350 -45.35 4.20 -40.36
C SER A 350 -45.71 3.32 -41.57
N GLY A 351 -44.76 2.57 -42.14
CA GLY A 351 -44.98 1.75 -43.34
C GLY A 351 -45.89 0.52 -43.18
N PHE A 352 -46.64 0.38 -42.08
CA PHE A 352 -47.40 -0.83 -41.74
C PHE A 352 -48.79 -0.46 -41.19
N GLU A 353 -49.79 -0.42 -42.07
CA GLU A 353 -51.15 0.09 -41.79
C GLU A 353 -51.94 -0.65 -40.69
N THR A 354 -51.43 -1.76 -40.13
CA THR A 354 -52.09 -2.54 -39.07
C THR A 354 -51.51 -2.39 -37.65
N ASP A 355 -50.37 -1.70 -37.46
CA ASP A 355 -49.58 -1.72 -36.19
C ASP A 355 -49.33 -0.34 -35.52
N GLU A 356 -49.96 0.76 -35.98
CA GLU A 356 -49.67 2.13 -35.51
C GLU A 356 -49.75 2.30 -33.98
N ALA A 357 -50.64 1.56 -33.31
CA ALA A 357 -50.83 1.67 -31.87
C ALA A 357 -49.65 1.10 -31.05
N GLU A 358 -48.92 0.10 -31.57
CA GLU A 358 -47.87 -0.60 -30.81
C GLU A 358 -46.58 0.22 -30.72
N PHE A 359 -46.20 0.88 -31.82
CA PHE A 359 -44.97 1.65 -31.93
C PHE A 359 -45.12 3.13 -31.58
N LEU A 360 -46.34 3.61 -31.37
CA LEU A 360 -46.63 5.01 -31.03
C LEU A 360 -45.78 5.55 -29.86
N PRO A 361 -45.56 4.82 -28.75
CA PRO A 361 -44.69 5.32 -27.67
C PRO A 361 -43.25 5.58 -28.15
N TYR A 362 -42.69 4.70 -28.97
CA TYR A 362 -41.33 4.80 -29.49
C TYR A 362 -41.21 5.93 -30.53
N LYS A 363 -42.25 6.11 -31.37
CA LYS A 363 -42.32 7.19 -32.35
C LYS A 363 -42.31 8.57 -31.69
N GLU A 364 -43.18 8.80 -30.71
CA GLU A 364 -43.25 10.08 -29.99
C GLU A 364 -42.02 10.32 -29.12
N GLY A 365 -41.47 9.28 -28.50
CA GLY A 365 -40.22 9.41 -27.74
C GLY A 365 -39.02 9.79 -28.63
N LEU A 366 -38.90 9.17 -29.80
CA LEU A 366 -37.88 9.55 -30.76
C LEU A 366 -38.09 10.99 -31.27
N ARG A 367 -39.33 11.38 -31.53
CA ARG A 367 -39.68 12.74 -31.97
C ARG A 367 -39.24 13.81 -30.97
N GLU A 368 -39.60 13.63 -29.70
CA GLU A 368 -39.23 14.56 -28.63
C GLU A 368 -37.71 14.62 -28.42
N PHE A 369 -37.01 13.48 -28.47
CA PHE A 369 -35.55 13.45 -28.39
C PHE A 369 -34.89 14.25 -29.52
N LEU A 370 -35.30 14.00 -30.77
CA LEU A 370 -34.76 14.69 -31.95
C LEU A 370 -35.02 16.20 -31.88
N LEU A 371 -36.20 16.63 -31.43
CA LEU A 371 -36.55 18.05 -31.29
C LEU A 371 -35.80 18.74 -30.14
N SER A 372 -35.55 18.04 -29.04
CA SER A 372 -34.86 18.58 -27.87
C SER A 372 -33.34 18.74 -28.04
N THR A 373 -32.76 18.13 -29.08
CA THR A 373 -31.31 18.17 -29.31
C THR A 373 -30.91 19.45 -30.05
N GLU A 374 -30.21 20.37 -29.38
CA GLU A 374 -29.82 21.69 -29.94
C GLU A 374 -28.67 21.63 -30.97
N LYS A 375 -27.86 20.57 -30.97
CA LYS A 375 -26.69 20.43 -31.87
C LYS A 375 -27.05 19.64 -33.14
N GLU A 376 -26.83 20.25 -34.30
CA GLU A 376 -26.90 19.58 -35.61
C GLU A 376 -25.52 19.50 -36.29
N PRO A 377 -25.21 18.44 -37.05
CA PRO A 377 -26.00 17.22 -37.25
C PRO A 377 -26.01 16.31 -36.01
N ILE A 378 -27.03 15.46 -35.88
CA ILE A 378 -27.10 14.50 -34.77
C ILE A 378 -26.15 13.34 -35.10
N SER A 379 -25.17 13.09 -34.23
CA SER A 379 -24.21 12.01 -34.43
C SER A 379 -24.82 10.63 -34.15
N ASP A 380 -24.29 9.59 -34.79
CA ASP A 380 -24.70 8.20 -34.52
C ASP A 380 -24.45 7.79 -33.06
N SER A 381 -23.43 8.36 -32.41
CA SER A 381 -23.17 8.20 -30.99
C SER A 381 -24.29 8.76 -30.11
N GLN A 382 -24.83 9.94 -30.44
CA GLN A 382 -25.98 10.52 -29.73
C GLN A 382 -27.24 9.66 -29.90
N MET A 383 -27.49 9.14 -31.10
CA MET A 383 -28.59 8.21 -31.36
C MET A 383 -28.42 6.90 -30.57
N SER A 384 -27.22 6.31 -30.59
CA SER A 384 -26.92 5.12 -29.79
C SER A 384 -27.08 5.38 -28.29
N GLY A 385 -26.70 6.57 -27.82
CA GLY A 385 -26.91 7.02 -26.44
C GLY A 385 -28.40 7.06 -26.08
N PHE A 386 -29.25 7.65 -26.92
CA PHE A 386 -30.70 7.68 -26.72
C PHE A 386 -31.30 6.28 -26.59
N PHE A 387 -31.00 5.37 -27.52
CA PHE A 387 -31.49 3.99 -27.46
C PHE A 387 -30.96 3.24 -26.22
N GLY A 388 -29.71 3.50 -25.82
CA GLY A 388 -29.14 2.95 -24.59
C GLY A 388 -29.86 3.45 -23.32
N GLU A 389 -30.17 4.75 -23.24
CA GLU A 389 -30.93 5.31 -22.13
C GLU A 389 -32.36 4.77 -22.09
N MET A 390 -32.98 4.62 -23.26
CA MET A 390 -34.32 4.06 -23.39
C MET A 390 -34.37 2.62 -22.91
N ASN A 391 -33.45 1.77 -23.36
CA ASN A 391 -33.32 0.40 -22.86
C ASN A 391 -33.12 0.34 -21.36
N GLY A 392 -32.20 1.15 -20.83
CA GLY A 392 -31.97 1.20 -19.40
C GLY A 392 -33.23 1.57 -18.61
N PHE A 393 -34.07 2.45 -19.16
CA PHE A 393 -35.37 2.78 -18.55
C PHE A 393 -36.37 1.62 -18.68
N VAL A 394 -36.54 1.07 -19.89
CA VAL A 394 -37.45 -0.05 -20.16
C VAL A 394 -37.15 -1.24 -19.28
N ASP A 395 -35.88 -1.63 -19.14
CA ASP A 395 -35.45 -2.72 -18.27
C ASP A 395 -35.80 -2.45 -16.79
N ARG A 396 -35.58 -1.21 -16.31
CA ARG A 396 -35.93 -0.82 -14.94
C ARG A 396 -37.44 -0.82 -14.71
N ALA A 397 -38.20 -0.27 -15.65
CA ALA A 397 -39.65 -0.20 -15.59
C ALA A 397 -40.25 -1.61 -15.62
N GLY A 398 -39.81 -2.46 -16.55
CA GLY A 398 -40.21 -3.87 -16.65
C GLY A 398 -39.95 -4.63 -15.35
N ASN A 399 -38.74 -4.53 -14.80
CA ASN A 399 -38.40 -5.18 -13.53
C ASN A 399 -39.28 -4.74 -12.35
N LYS A 400 -39.62 -3.45 -12.25
CA LYS A 400 -40.52 -2.94 -11.21
C LYS A 400 -41.97 -3.34 -11.44
N LEU A 401 -42.41 -3.36 -12.70
CA LEU A 401 -43.76 -3.77 -13.06
C LEU A 401 -44.00 -5.22 -12.69
N VAL A 402 -43.04 -6.13 -12.92
CA VAL A 402 -43.14 -7.55 -12.49
C VAL A 402 -43.42 -7.68 -10.99
N GLN A 403 -42.90 -6.78 -10.15
CA GLN A 403 -43.11 -6.80 -8.69
C GLN A 403 -44.52 -6.38 -8.26
N ILE A 404 -45.32 -5.78 -9.14
CA ILE A 404 -46.72 -5.41 -8.85
C ILE A 404 -47.63 -6.62 -9.06
N SER A 405 -48.16 -7.18 -7.98
CA SER A 405 -49.03 -8.38 -8.02
C SER A 405 -50.32 -8.16 -8.82
N ASP A 406 -50.97 -7.00 -8.63
CA ASP A 406 -52.19 -6.62 -9.35
C ASP A 406 -51.94 -5.36 -10.17
N LYS A 407 -51.92 -5.52 -11.50
CA LYS A 407 -51.67 -4.43 -12.45
C LYS A 407 -52.82 -3.43 -12.52
N ARG A 408 -53.93 -3.63 -11.79
CA ARG A 408 -55.00 -2.64 -11.64
C ARG A 408 -54.69 -1.57 -10.60
N ASN A 409 -53.59 -1.68 -9.85
CA ASN A 409 -53.15 -0.64 -8.93
C ASN A 409 -52.51 0.54 -9.72
N GLU A 410 -53.34 1.50 -10.12
CA GLU A 410 -52.92 2.63 -10.96
C GLU A 410 -51.86 3.52 -10.32
N SER A 411 -51.95 3.83 -9.04
CA SER A 411 -50.94 4.66 -8.39
C SER A 411 -49.56 4.00 -8.41
N ALA A 412 -49.50 2.67 -8.22
CA ALA A 412 -48.25 1.92 -8.28
C ALA A 412 -47.69 1.82 -9.71
N VAL A 413 -48.54 1.63 -10.72
CA VAL A 413 -48.11 1.52 -12.13
C VAL A 413 -47.67 2.88 -12.68
N LEU A 414 -48.45 3.95 -12.47
CA LEU A 414 -48.11 5.30 -12.95
C LEU A 414 -46.86 5.87 -12.28
N ALA A 415 -46.58 5.49 -11.03
CA ALA A 415 -45.34 5.87 -10.37
C ALA A 415 -44.08 5.29 -11.06
N ILE A 416 -44.21 4.18 -11.81
CA ILE A 416 -43.12 3.57 -12.57
C ILE A 416 -43.01 4.20 -13.97
N LEU A 417 -44.14 4.52 -14.60
CA LEU A 417 -44.22 5.10 -15.94
C LEU A 417 -44.01 6.62 -15.94
N ASN A 418 -42.93 7.09 -15.31
CA ASN A 418 -42.61 8.51 -15.24
C ASN A 418 -41.12 8.76 -15.51
N SER A 419 -40.81 9.78 -16.31
CA SER A 419 -39.45 10.22 -16.63
C SER A 419 -39.44 11.71 -16.97
N ASN A 420 -38.41 12.42 -16.53
CA ASN A 420 -38.16 13.83 -16.85
C ASN A 420 -37.17 14.01 -18.02
N LYS A 421 -36.66 12.91 -18.58
CA LYS A 421 -35.68 12.97 -19.68
C LYS A 421 -36.40 13.13 -21.03
N PRO A 422 -35.97 14.08 -21.89
CA PRO A 422 -36.52 14.24 -23.23
C PRO A 422 -36.50 12.93 -24.03
N GLY A 423 -37.62 12.63 -24.69
CA GLY A 423 -37.90 11.39 -25.39
C GLY A 423 -38.53 10.32 -24.50
N LEU A 424 -37.94 10.06 -23.34
CA LEU A 424 -38.53 9.13 -22.37
C LEU A 424 -39.82 9.70 -21.73
N SER A 425 -39.90 11.02 -21.54
CA SER A 425 -41.10 11.70 -21.04
C SER A 425 -42.30 11.48 -21.97
N ALA A 426 -42.14 11.76 -23.28
CA ALA A 426 -43.20 11.55 -24.25
C ALA A 426 -43.58 10.07 -24.38
N MET A 427 -42.59 9.18 -24.47
CA MET A 427 -42.85 7.73 -24.52
C MET A 427 -43.69 7.28 -23.32
N MET A 428 -43.29 7.64 -22.10
CA MET A 428 -43.98 7.21 -20.87
C MET A 428 -45.36 7.83 -20.71
N LYS A 429 -45.57 9.05 -21.21
CA LYS A 429 -46.90 9.68 -21.24
C LYS A 429 -47.86 8.86 -22.10
N ILE A 430 -47.46 8.46 -23.30
CA ILE A 430 -48.29 7.62 -24.18
C ILE A 430 -48.59 6.26 -23.53
N VAL A 431 -47.59 5.60 -22.93
CA VAL A 431 -47.81 4.32 -22.24
C VAL A 431 -48.77 4.49 -21.05
N SER A 432 -48.63 5.57 -20.28
CA SER A 432 -49.49 5.89 -19.13
C SER A 432 -50.94 6.14 -19.57
N ASP A 433 -51.15 6.93 -20.62
CA ASP A 433 -52.47 7.26 -21.14
C ASP A 433 -53.19 5.99 -21.64
N ARG A 434 -52.49 5.14 -22.41
CA ARG A 434 -53.02 3.85 -22.88
C ARG A 434 -53.35 2.90 -21.74
N TYR A 435 -52.48 2.83 -20.73
CA TYR A 435 -52.72 2.01 -19.53
C TYR A 435 -53.96 2.49 -18.76
N SER A 436 -54.07 3.80 -18.49
CA SER A 436 -55.21 4.37 -17.77
C SER A 436 -56.51 4.22 -18.56
N GLU A 437 -56.48 4.34 -19.88
CA GLU A 437 -57.64 4.09 -20.75
C GLU A 437 -58.08 2.61 -20.71
N ALA A 438 -57.14 1.67 -20.89
CA ALA A 438 -57.42 0.24 -20.82
C ALA A 438 -57.98 -0.17 -19.45
N ARG A 439 -57.46 0.42 -18.38
CA ARG A 439 -57.95 0.21 -17.01
C ARG A 439 -59.37 0.77 -16.83
N LYS A 440 -59.64 1.98 -17.30
CA LYS A 440 -60.99 2.59 -17.26
C LYS A 440 -62.01 1.76 -18.04
N LYS A 441 -61.58 1.08 -19.11
CA LYS A 441 -62.37 0.10 -19.90
C LYS A 441 -62.54 -1.26 -19.20
N GLY A 442 -62.06 -1.43 -17.97
CA GLY A 442 -62.25 -2.66 -17.19
C GLY A 442 -61.32 -3.83 -17.56
N ALA A 443 -60.15 -3.56 -18.16
CA ALA A 443 -59.21 -4.62 -18.51
C ALA A 443 -58.73 -5.43 -17.28
N SER A 444 -58.57 -6.74 -17.46
CA SER A 444 -58.03 -7.63 -16.42
C SER A 444 -56.54 -7.33 -16.15
N SER A 445 -56.03 -7.76 -14.99
CA SER A 445 -54.61 -7.59 -14.64
C SER A 445 -53.70 -8.25 -15.68
N GLU A 446 -54.09 -9.38 -16.27
CA GLU A 446 -53.36 -10.07 -17.33
C GLU A 446 -53.33 -9.25 -18.62
N LYS A 447 -54.47 -8.68 -19.03
CA LYS A 447 -54.55 -7.80 -20.21
C LYS A 447 -53.71 -6.54 -20.03
N LEU A 448 -53.74 -5.93 -18.85
CA LEU A 448 -52.89 -4.77 -18.51
C LEU A 448 -51.41 -5.16 -18.49
N SER A 449 -51.07 -6.35 -17.98
CA SER A 449 -49.69 -6.85 -18.01
C SER A 449 -49.20 -7.08 -19.44
N ALA A 450 -50.05 -7.61 -20.32
CA ALA A 450 -49.72 -7.82 -21.74
C ALA A 450 -49.50 -6.47 -22.45
N LEU A 451 -50.41 -5.51 -22.26
CA LEU A 451 -50.29 -4.15 -22.80
C LEU A 451 -48.96 -3.50 -22.39
N LEU A 452 -48.63 -3.54 -21.09
CA LEU A 452 -47.40 -2.96 -20.56
C LEU A 452 -46.16 -3.67 -21.10
N SER A 453 -46.18 -5.01 -21.18
CA SER A 453 -45.07 -5.79 -21.73
C SER A 453 -44.84 -5.50 -23.21
N GLN A 454 -45.89 -5.27 -23.98
CA GLN A 454 -45.82 -4.93 -25.40
C GLN A 454 -45.33 -3.49 -25.62
N SER A 455 -45.77 -2.56 -24.75
CA SER A 455 -45.39 -1.14 -24.83
C SER A 455 -43.99 -0.83 -24.30
N LEU A 456 -43.38 -1.77 -23.57
CA LEU A 456 -42.05 -1.66 -22.94
C LEU A 456 -41.15 -2.82 -23.39
N CYS A 457 -41.04 -3.02 -24.70
CA CYS A 457 -40.09 -3.95 -25.30
C CYS A 457 -38.66 -3.38 -25.30
N PRO A 458 -37.64 -4.20 -24.97
CA PRO A 458 -36.24 -3.81 -25.09
C PRO A 458 -35.82 -3.68 -26.56
N VAL A 459 -34.84 -2.81 -26.82
CA VAL A 459 -34.29 -2.53 -28.16
C VAL A 459 -32.87 -3.08 -28.25
N TYR A 460 -32.68 -4.19 -28.94
CA TYR A 460 -31.38 -4.87 -28.93
C TYR A 460 -30.34 -4.20 -29.84
N PHE A 461 -29.06 -4.38 -29.49
CA PHE A 461 -27.90 -3.98 -30.30
C PHE A 461 -27.42 -5.11 -31.20
N GLU A 462 -26.74 -4.76 -32.28
CA GLU A 462 -26.09 -5.75 -33.15
C GLU A 462 -25.04 -6.52 -32.36
N GLY A 463 -25.03 -7.85 -32.47
CA GLY A 463 -24.14 -8.72 -31.70
C GLY A 463 -24.52 -8.88 -30.23
N GLN A 464 -25.57 -8.23 -29.75
CA GLN A 464 -26.01 -8.39 -28.36
C GLN A 464 -26.68 -9.76 -28.17
N ARG A 465 -26.22 -10.49 -27.14
CA ARG A 465 -26.81 -11.74 -26.69
C ARG A 465 -28.22 -11.53 -26.14
N ILE A 466 -29.17 -12.35 -26.59
CA ILE A 466 -30.54 -12.39 -26.08
C ILE A 466 -30.78 -13.71 -25.35
N TYR A 467 -31.37 -13.65 -24.16
CA TYR A 467 -31.71 -14.86 -23.39
C TYR A 467 -33.20 -15.19 -23.54
N ARG A 468 -33.52 -16.36 -24.09
CA ARG A 468 -34.90 -16.85 -24.24
C ARG A 468 -35.16 -18.06 -23.32
N GLY A 469 -36.41 -18.29 -22.97
CA GLY A 469 -36.82 -19.44 -22.14
C GLY A 469 -38.26 -19.86 -22.41
N MET A 470 -38.51 -21.17 -22.32
CA MET A 470 -39.82 -21.81 -22.48
C MET A 470 -40.19 -22.65 -21.26
N ASN A 471 -41.49 -22.70 -20.95
CA ASN A 471 -42.06 -23.45 -19.82
C ASN A 471 -41.46 -23.07 -18.46
N ASP A 472 -41.04 -21.81 -18.30
CA ASP A 472 -40.39 -21.28 -17.08
C ASP A 472 -41.25 -21.34 -15.81
N ARG A 473 -42.56 -21.55 -15.96
CA ARG A 473 -43.56 -21.53 -14.88
C ARG A 473 -44.25 -22.88 -14.65
N ASP A 474 -43.80 -23.95 -15.28
CA ASP A 474 -44.49 -25.23 -15.21
C ASP A 474 -44.40 -25.88 -13.81
N ARG A 475 -45.53 -25.88 -13.09
CA ARG A 475 -45.71 -26.54 -11.78
C ARG A 475 -45.92 -28.05 -11.89
N THR A 476 -46.24 -28.56 -13.09
CA THR A 476 -46.71 -29.94 -13.29
C THR A 476 -45.58 -30.92 -13.56
N GLY A 477 -44.37 -30.43 -13.89
CA GLY A 477 -43.22 -31.26 -14.23
C GLY A 477 -43.36 -32.01 -15.56
N ILE A 478 -44.36 -31.66 -16.38
CA ILE A 478 -44.67 -32.38 -17.63
C ILE A 478 -43.71 -31.96 -18.75
N GLY A 479 -43.11 -30.76 -18.70
CA GLY A 479 -42.03 -30.34 -19.60
C GLY A 479 -40.81 -29.78 -18.88
N SER A 480 -39.61 -30.29 -19.20
CA SER A 480 -38.35 -29.68 -18.72
C SER A 480 -38.18 -28.27 -19.32
N PRO A 481 -37.95 -27.22 -18.52
CA PRO A 481 -37.76 -25.87 -19.04
C PRO A 481 -36.56 -25.82 -19.98
N LYS A 482 -36.74 -25.17 -21.14
CA LYS A 482 -35.70 -25.05 -22.18
C LYS A 482 -35.25 -23.60 -22.29
N TYR A 483 -33.94 -23.39 -22.33
CA TYR A 483 -33.31 -22.08 -22.37
C TYR A 483 -32.48 -21.95 -23.64
N PHE A 484 -32.47 -20.76 -24.22
CA PHE A 484 -31.73 -20.48 -25.45
C PHE A 484 -30.96 -19.17 -25.34
N VAL A 485 -29.84 -19.13 -26.07
CA VAL A 485 -29.12 -17.90 -26.37
C VAL A 485 -29.36 -17.58 -27.84
N SER A 486 -29.84 -16.37 -28.14
CA SER A 486 -30.13 -15.97 -29.52
C SER A 486 -29.51 -14.63 -29.90
N TYR A 487 -29.42 -14.41 -31.21
CA TYR A 487 -28.90 -13.19 -31.82
C TYR A 487 -29.81 -12.78 -32.98
N PHE A 488 -30.06 -11.47 -33.12
CA PHE A 488 -30.70 -10.91 -34.30
C PHE A 488 -29.70 -10.66 -35.42
N ILE A 489 -30.06 -11.11 -36.63
CA ILE A 489 -29.26 -11.01 -37.85
C ILE A 489 -30.10 -10.27 -38.90
N PRO A 490 -29.71 -9.06 -39.31
CA PRO A 490 -30.40 -8.36 -40.40
C PRO A 490 -30.07 -9.02 -41.74
N ASP A 491 -31.09 -9.18 -42.59
CA ASP A 491 -30.94 -9.53 -44.01
C ASP A 491 -31.30 -8.31 -44.87
N GLU A 492 -30.26 -7.62 -45.32
CA GLU A 492 -30.38 -6.41 -46.14
C GLU A 492 -31.03 -6.66 -47.50
N THR A 493 -31.00 -7.90 -48.00
CA THR A 493 -31.53 -8.24 -49.33
C THR A 493 -33.05 -8.43 -49.33
N ARG A 494 -33.61 -8.86 -48.20
CA ARG A 494 -35.05 -9.16 -48.03
C ARG A 494 -35.76 -8.21 -47.04
N GLY A 495 -35.04 -7.26 -46.45
CA GLY A 495 -35.59 -6.36 -45.43
C GLY A 495 -36.10 -7.07 -44.17
N SER A 496 -35.67 -8.31 -43.94
CA SER A 496 -36.15 -9.17 -42.85
C SER A 496 -35.09 -9.30 -41.75
N VAL A 497 -35.50 -9.62 -40.53
CA VAL A 497 -34.58 -9.96 -39.44
C VAL A 497 -34.74 -11.43 -39.11
N TYR A 498 -33.63 -12.14 -38.99
CA TYR A 498 -33.64 -13.51 -38.48
C TYR A 498 -33.16 -13.54 -37.03
N GLU A 499 -33.87 -14.25 -36.16
CA GLU A 499 -33.36 -14.63 -34.84
C GLU A 499 -32.85 -16.06 -34.89
N VAL A 500 -31.56 -16.23 -34.62
CA VAL A 500 -30.90 -17.53 -34.57
C VAL A 500 -30.70 -17.91 -33.12
N GLY A 501 -31.26 -19.05 -32.70
CA GLY A 501 -31.25 -19.52 -31.31
C GLY A 501 -30.44 -20.80 -31.11
N PHE A 502 -29.50 -20.75 -30.18
CA PHE A 502 -28.64 -21.86 -29.76
C PHE A 502 -29.02 -22.39 -28.37
N ASP A 503 -28.66 -23.64 -28.08
CA ASP A 503 -28.87 -24.24 -26.76
C ASP A 503 -28.09 -23.49 -25.66
N TYR A 504 -28.79 -23.03 -24.62
CA TYR A 504 -28.16 -22.36 -23.48
C TYR A 504 -27.17 -23.24 -22.71
N LYS A 505 -27.33 -24.57 -22.73
CA LYS A 505 -26.38 -25.49 -22.07
C LYS A 505 -25.00 -25.45 -22.74
N VAL A 506 -24.94 -25.18 -24.05
CA VAL A 506 -23.66 -25.06 -24.77
C VAL A 506 -22.93 -23.78 -24.36
N TYR A 507 -23.65 -22.67 -24.23
CA TYR A 507 -23.10 -21.45 -23.62
C TYR A 507 -22.53 -21.73 -22.21
N ARG A 508 -23.31 -22.41 -21.37
CA ARG A 508 -22.87 -22.77 -20.02
C ARG A 508 -21.65 -23.68 -20.02
N GLY A 509 -21.54 -24.62 -20.96
CA GLY A 509 -20.37 -25.47 -21.15
C GLY A 509 -19.13 -24.67 -21.58
N TYR A 510 -19.29 -23.71 -22.49
CA TYR A 510 -18.19 -22.85 -22.94
C TYR A 510 -17.58 -22.03 -21.80
N ILE A 511 -18.42 -21.43 -20.95
CA ILE A 511 -17.96 -20.65 -19.78
C ILE A 511 -17.49 -21.54 -18.63
N HIS A 512 -18.01 -22.76 -18.52
CA HIS A 512 -17.59 -23.73 -17.51
C HIS A 512 -16.12 -24.10 -17.65
N SER A 513 -15.62 -24.29 -18.88
CA SER A 513 -14.23 -24.67 -19.12
C SER A 513 -13.20 -23.72 -18.45
N PRO A 514 -13.14 -22.41 -18.76
CA PRO A 514 -12.22 -21.50 -18.10
C PRO A 514 -12.52 -21.34 -16.60
N SER A 515 -13.80 -21.35 -16.21
CA SER A 515 -14.19 -21.24 -14.79
C SER A 515 -13.71 -22.42 -13.95
N SER A 516 -13.72 -23.63 -14.52
CA SER A 516 -13.23 -24.85 -13.86
C SER A 516 -11.71 -24.85 -13.69
N ILE A 517 -10.98 -24.40 -14.72
CA ILE A 517 -9.53 -24.22 -14.66
C ILE A 517 -9.18 -23.20 -13.56
N LEU A 518 -9.88 -22.06 -13.51
CA LEU A 518 -9.69 -21.07 -12.46
C LEU A 518 -10.01 -21.62 -11.07
N ALA A 519 -11.06 -22.42 -10.91
CA ALA A 519 -11.38 -23.07 -9.64
C ALA A 519 -10.30 -24.07 -9.19
N VAL A 520 -9.74 -24.86 -10.11
CA VAL A 520 -8.61 -25.76 -9.82
C VAL A 520 -7.36 -24.96 -9.45
N CYS A 521 -7.06 -23.88 -10.16
CA CYS A 521 -5.97 -22.96 -9.83
C CYS A 521 -6.16 -22.33 -8.45
N LEU A 522 -7.38 -21.91 -8.09
CA LEU A 522 -7.71 -21.37 -6.77
C LEU A 522 -7.42 -22.38 -5.67
N ILE A 523 -7.91 -23.62 -5.81
CA ILE A 523 -7.66 -24.69 -4.83
C ILE A 523 -6.16 -25.01 -4.74
N SER A 524 -5.46 -25.01 -5.87
CA SER A 524 -4.02 -25.26 -5.93
C SER A 524 -3.23 -24.15 -5.23
N ILE A 525 -3.54 -22.89 -5.48
CA ILE A 525 -2.94 -21.74 -4.79
C ILE A 525 -3.25 -21.82 -3.29
N MET A 526 -4.49 -22.11 -2.92
CA MET A 526 -4.90 -22.28 -1.52
C MET A 526 -4.10 -23.38 -0.84
N PHE A 527 -3.89 -24.52 -1.51
CA PHE A 527 -3.06 -25.62 -1.02
C PHE A 527 -1.59 -25.20 -0.89
N VAL A 528 -1.01 -24.53 -1.89
CA VAL A 528 0.37 -24.03 -1.85
C VAL A 528 0.56 -22.99 -0.74
N VAL A 529 -0.42 -22.11 -0.49
CA VAL A 529 -0.32 -21.12 0.60
C VAL A 529 -0.49 -21.79 1.96
N ILE A 530 -1.44 -22.71 2.15
CA ILE A 530 -1.65 -23.37 3.45
C ILE A 530 -0.50 -24.33 3.78
N VAL A 531 -0.12 -25.17 2.81
CA VAL A 531 0.85 -26.25 3.00
C VAL A 531 2.25 -25.79 2.63
N GLY A 532 2.42 -25.24 1.43
CA GLY A 532 3.71 -24.78 0.93
C GLY A 532 4.33 -23.69 1.78
N PHE A 533 3.61 -22.62 2.17
CA PHE A 533 4.19 -21.59 3.03
C PHE A 533 4.48 -22.14 4.43
N LYS A 534 3.62 -23.01 4.97
CA LYS A 534 3.88 -23.67 6.25
C LYS A 534 5.18 -24.45 6.23
N TYR A 535 5.46 -25.21 5.17
CA TYR A 535 6.73 -25.92 5.02
C TYR A 535 7.90 -24.99 4.71
N PHE A 536 7.72 -24.07 3.77
CA PHE A 536 8.73 -23.10 3.37
C PHE A 536 9.23 -22.29 4.56
N PHE A 537 8.34 -21.57 5.28
CA PHE A 537 8.75 -20.79 6.44
C PHE A 537 9.20 -21.65 7.62
N ARG A 538 8.71 -22.89 7.75
CA ARG A 538 9.22 -23.81 8.78
C ARG A 538 10.69 -24.13 8.55
N TYR A 539 11.12 -24.35 7.31
CA TYR A 539 12.51 -24.70 7.00
C TYR A 539 13.39 -23.48 6.71
N ALA A 540 12.86 -22.43 6.11
CA ALA A 540 13.61 -21.22 5.77
C ALA A 540 13.79 -20.28 6.98
N LEU A 541 12.82 -20.23 7.90
CA LEU A 541 12.83 -19.26 9.00
C LEU A 541 12.81 -19.93 10.39
N ILE A 542 11.80 -20.74 10.68
CA ILE A 542 11.55 -21.23 12.05
C ILE A 542 12.63 -22.21 12.51
N ARG A 543 13.00 -23.19 11.68
CA ARG A 543 14.01 -24.19 12.05
C ARG A 543 15.39 -23.55 12.22
N PRO A 544 15.90 -22.73 11.29
CA PRO A 544 17.15 -22.01 11.50
C PRO A 544 17.14 -21.12 12.76
N MET A 545 16.03 -20.41 13.05
CA MET A 545 15.90 -19.67 14.31
C MET A 545 15.97 -20.58 15.53
N ASN A 546 15.27 -21.71 15.52
CA ASN A 546 15.31 -22.67 16.63
C ASN A 546 16.69 -23.30 16.78
N ASP A 547 17.39 -23.57 15.67
CA ASP A 547 18.75 -24.11 15.67
C ASP A 547 19.70 -23.07 16.30
N VAL A 548 19.57 -21.78 15.96
CA VAL A 548 20.32 -20.69 16.60
C VAL A 548 20.02 -20.62 18.10
N VAL A 549 18.74 -20.69 18.50
CA VAL A 549 18.35 -20.71 19.93
C VAL A 549 18.93 -21.92 20.64
N ALA A 550 18.89 -23.10 20.03
CA ALA A 550 19.46 -24.33 20.56
C ALA A 550 20.99 -24.23 20.65
N GLY A 551 21.66 -23.62 19.68
CA GLY A 551 23.09 -23.33 19.72
C GLY A 551 23.47 -22.41 20.87
N LEU A 552 22.70 -21.33 21.07
CA LEU A 552 22.87 -20.43 22.21
C LEU A 552 22.68 -21.17 23.55
N GLN A 553 21.68 -22.04 23.64
CA GLN A 553 21.47 -22.89 24.82
C GLN A 553 22.59 -23.93 25.03
N ALA A 554 23.14 -24.49 23.96
CA ALA A 554 24.26 -25.44 24.02
C ALA A 554 25.54 -24.76 24.50
N ILE A 555 25.82 -23.54 24.04
CA ILE A 555 26.94 -22.73 24.56
C ILE A 555 26.70 -22.39 26.03
N HIS A 556 25.49 -21.97 26.39
CA HIS A 556 25.13 -21.66 27.77
C HIS A 556 25.30 -22.86 28.72
N SER A 557 25.02 -24.08 28.25
CA SER A 557 25.22 -25.31 29.02
C SER A 557 26.66 -25.84 29.00
N GLY A 558 27.60 -25.09 28.39
CA GLY A 558 29.04 -25.41 28.38
C GLY A 558 29.51 -26.27 27.20
N ASN A 559 28.62 -26.63 26.27
CA ASN A 559 28.98 -27.33 25.03
C ASN A 559 29.39 -26.32 23.94
N LEU A 560 30.63 -25.86 24.03
CA LEU A 560 31.21 -24.90 23.10
C LEU A 560 31.55 -25.51 21.73
N GLN A 561 31.55 -26.84 21.59
CA GLN A 561 31.83 -27.53 20.32
C GLN A 561 30.63 -27.56 19.37
N TYR A 562 29.45 -27.17 19.84
CA TYR A 562 28.27 -27.12 18.99
C TYR A 562 28.45 -26.09 17.86
N ARG A 563 28.19 -26.49 16.62
CA ARG A 563 28.25 -25.63 15.44
C ARG A 563 26.92 -25.67 14.71
N LEU A 564 26.44 -24.50 14.29
CA LEU A 564 25.29 -24.35 13.42
C LEU A 564 25.68 -24.65 11.98
N VAL A 565 24.81 -25.32 11.23
CA VAL A 565 25.01 -25.52 9.80
C VAL A 565 24.24 -24.43 9.06
N PRO A 566 24.93 -23.51 8.34
CA PRO A 566 24.25 -22.48 7.55
C PRO A 566 23.41 -23.15 6.47
N SER A 567 22.08 -23.04 6.59
CA SER A 567 21.14 -23.74 5.69
C SER A 567 20.69 -22.86 4.51
N VAL A 568 20.90 -21.54 4.61
CA VAL A 568 20.45 -20.52 3.64
C VAL A 568 21.56 -19.46 3.52
N GLU A 569 21.71 -18.80 2.37
CA GLU A 569 22.69 -17.71 2.16
C GLU A 569 22.09 -16.31 2.39
N ASP A 570 21.19 -16.21 3.37
CA ASP A 570 20.51 -14.97 3.74
C ASP A 570 20.99 -14.46 5.12
N GLU A 571 20.24 -13.54 5.72
CA GLU A 571 20.54 -12.96 7.04
C GLU A 571 20.63 -14.04 8.13
N ILE A 572 19.86 -15.13 8.02
CA ILE A 572 19.89 -16.22 9.01
C ILE A 572 21.14 -17.09 8.82
N GLY A 573 21.53 -17.34 7.57
CA GLY A 573 22.81 -17.94 7.23
C GLY A 573 24.00 -17.16 7.78
N PHE A 574 23.93 -15.83 7.70
CA PHE A 574 24.93 -14.95 8.29
C PHE A 574 24.98 -15.10 9.82
N ILE A 575 23.84 -15.11 10.51
CA ILE A 575 23.80 -15.33 11.96
C ILE A 575 24.43 -16.68 12.33
N ALA A 576 24.15 -17.75 11.57
CA ALA A 576 24.75 -19.06 11.82
C ALA A 576 26.28 -19.06 11.70
N ARG A 577 26.83 -18.38 10.67
CA ARG A 577 28.29 -18.23 10.49
C ARG A 577 28.92 -17.40 11.60
N SER A 578 28.30 -16.28 11.94
CA SER A 578 28.75 -15.39 13.02
C SER A 578 28.71 -16.10 14.38
N PHE A 579 27.69 -16.92 14.64
CA PHE A 579 27.61 -17.78 15.82
C PHE A 579 28.75 -18.80 15.87
N ASN A 580 29.06 -19.49 14.76
CA ASN A 580 30.16 -20.46 14.73
C ASN A 580 31.50 -19.80 15.00
N HIS A 581 31.76 -18.64 14.39
CA HIS A 581 32.98 -17.88 14.63
C HIS A 581 33.11 -17.46 16.10
N MET A 582 32.00 -17.06 16.73
CA MET A 582 31.97 -16.79 18.17
C MET A 582 32.29 -18.05 18.98
N ALA A 583 31.64 -19.18 18.67
CA ALA A 583 31.85 -20.45 19.36
C ALA A 583 33.30 -20.95 19.23
N ASP A 584 33.92 -20.82 18.06
CA ASP A 584 35.35 -21.11 17.84
C ASP A 584 36.24 -20.23 18.72
N SER A 585 35.94 -18.92 18.78
CA SER A 585 36.70 -17.98 19.60
C SER A 585 36.63 -18.32 21.09
N ILE A 586 35.45 -18.73 21.58
CA ILE A 586 35.27 -19.14 22.98
C ILE A 586 35.98 -20.47 23.28
N LEU A 587 35.97 -21.42 22.34
CA LEU A 587 36.68 -22.70 22.49
C LEU A 587 38.19 -22.52 22.58
N VAL A 588 38.77 -21.72 21.67
CA VAL A 588 40.19 -21.38 21.70
C VAL A 588 40.54 -20.68 23.01
N ALA A 589 39.69 -19.76 23.49
CA ALA A 589 39.88 -19.11 24.78
C ALA A 589 39.83 -20.12 25.95
N ARG A 590 38.93 -21.11 25.92
CA ARG A 590 38.83 -22.16 26.94
C ARG A 590 40.02 -23.11 26.93
N ASP A 591 40.45 -23.60 25.78
CA ASP A 591 41.60 -24.51 25.68
C ASP A 591 42.88 -23.85 26.20
N ASN A 592 43.03 -22.56 25.93
CA ASN A 592 44.09 -21.75 26.52
C ASN A 592 43.94 -21.70 28.06
N LEU A 593 42.75 -21.44 28.58
CA LEU A 593 42.48 -21.43 30.03
C LEU A 593 42.71 -22.79 30.71
N GLU A 594 42.37 -23.92 30.08
CA GLU A 594 42.58 -25.28 30.61
C GLU A 594 44.08 -25.64 30.69
N LYS A 595 44.85 -25.27 29.66
CA LYS A 595 46.33 -25.34 29.70
C LYS A 595 46.93 -24.53 30.86
N TYR A 596 46.31 -23.41 31.23
CA TYR A 596 46.76 -22.58 32.36
C TYR A 596 46.25 -23.07 33.72
N ALA A 597 45.11 -23.77 33.78
CA ALA A 597 44.59 -24.37 35.00
C ALA A 597 45.46 -25.54 35.50
N GLN A 598 45.99 -26.35 34.57
CA GLN A 598 47.00 -27.38 34.87
C GLN A 598 48.30 -26.82 35.47
N ASP A 599 48.61 -25.55 35.20
CA ASP A 599 49.77 -24.84 35.77
C ASP A 599 49.52 -24.32 37.20
N LEU A 600 48.25 -24.16 37.59
CA LEU A 600 47.84 -23.57 38.87
C LEU A 600 47.53 -24.59 39.98
N GLU A 601 47.26 -25.84 39.62
CA GLU A 601 46.88 -26.93 40.53
C GLU A 601 47.96 -27.21 41.60
N ASN A 602 49.22 -26.83 41.33
CA ASN A 602 50.34 -26.96 42.26
C ASN A 602 50.34 -25.95 43.43
N LYS A 603 49.44 -24.97 43.49
CA LYS A 603 49.61 -23.80 44.40
C LYS A 603 48.50 -23.54 45.42
N VAL A 604 47.43 -24.32 45.49
CA VAL A 604 46.22 -23.92 46.23
C VAL A 604 45.95 -24.75 47.51
N ASN A 605 46.75 -25.77 47.82
CA ASN A 605 46.46 -26.68 48.94
C ASN A 605 46.69 -26.18 50.38
N GLU A 606 47.02 -24.89 50.63
CA GLU A 606 47.58 -24.49 51.93
C GLU A 606 46.86 -23.42 52.78
N ARG A 607 45.70 -22.85 52.40
CA ARG A 607 45.02 -21.86 53.27
C ARG A 607 43.51 -22.10 53.42
N THR A 608 43.25 -23.12 54.22
CA THR A 608 42.40 -23.20 55.41
C THR A 608 41.02 -22.50 55.48
N LYS A 609 40.06 -23.35 55.85
CA LYS A 609 38.75 -23.16 56.48
C LYS A 609 38.69 -22.05 57.55
N GLU A 610 37.60 -21.28 57.46
CA GLU A 610 36.56 -20.99 58.48
C GLU A 610 35.93 -19.58 58.42
N LEU A 611 36.17 -18.86 57.32
CA LEU A 611 35.37 -17.69 56.88
C LEU A 611 34.77 -17.93 55.49
N GLN A 612 34.54 -19.21 55.15
CA GLN A 612 34.45 -19.69 53.78
C GLN A 612 33.10 -19.43 53.12
N HIS A 613 31.95 -19.59 53.78
CA HIS A 613 30.69 -19.74 53.04
C HIS A 613 30.21 -18.45 52.35
N SER A 614 30.04 -17.34 53.07
CA SER A 614 29.57 -16.08 52.47
C SER A 614 30.62 -15.37 51.63
N LEU A 615 31.90 -15.53 51.97
CA LEU A 615 33.01 -14.95 51.21
C LEU A 615 33.27 -15.75 49.92
N THR A 616 33.05 -17.07 49.92
CA THR A 616 33.07 -17.90 48.70
C THR A 616 31.86 -17.58 47.84
N GLU A 617 30.66 -17.47 48.40
CA GLU A 617 29.48 -17.12 47.62
C GLU A 617 29.60 -15.72 46.96
N VAL A 618 30.08 -14.71 47.69
CA VAL A 618 30.35 -13.37 47.12
C VAL A 618 31.53 -13.40 46.13
N LYS A 619 32.55 -14.22 46.37
CA LYS A 619 33.71 -14.35 45.45
C LYS A 619 33.34 -15.09 44.18
N ASP A 620 32.55 -16.15 44.27
CA ASP A 620 32.04 -16.94 43.14
C ASP A 620 31.07 -16.09 42.31
N LEU A 621 30.15 -15.35 42.96
CA LEU A 621 29.27 -14.39 42.28
C LEU A 621 30.07 -13.27 41.61
N LYS A 622 31.13 -12.78 42.26
CA LYS A 622 32.01 -11.77 41.67
C LYS A 622 32.82 -12.34 40.51
N GLU A 623 33.33 -13.56 40.62
CA GLU A 623 34.09 -14.22 39.55
C GLU A 623 33.18 -14.53 38.35
N GLN A 624 31.94 -14.94 38.60
CA GLN A 624 30.90 -15.09 37.57
C GLN A 624 30.58 -13.74 36.91
N GLN A 625 30.38 -12.69 37.70
CA GLN A 625 30.12 -11.35 37.19
C GLN A 625 31.30 -10.78 36.37
N ASP A 626 32.54 -10.96 36.84
CA ASP A 626 33.75 -10.54 36.12
C ASP A 626 33.95 -11.38 34.85
N GLY A 627 33.50 -12.64 34.83
CA GLY A 627 33.40 -13.48 33.64
C GLY A 627 32.37 -12.96 32.61
N ASP A 628 31.18 -12.57 33.07
CA ASP A 628 30.15 -11.95 32.23
C ASP A 628 30.63 -10.60 31.66
N TYR A 629 31.33 -9.78 32.46
CA TYR A 629 31.97 -8.56 32.00
C TYR A 629 33.04 -8.83 30.95
N PHE A 630 33.84 -9.88 31.12
CA PHE A 630 34.85 -10.29 30.13
C PHE A 630 34.20 -10.70 28.81
N LEU A 631 33.14 -11.49 28.85
CA LEU A 631 32.44 -11.90 27.63
C LEU A 631 31.85 -10.70 26.89
N MET A 632 31.25 -9.76 27.62
CA MET A 632 30.69 -8.55 27.03
C MET A 632 31.77 -7.65 26.44
N SER A 633 32.93 -7.51 27.10
CA SER A 633 34.05 -6.73 26.55
C SER A 633 34.60 -7.35 25.26
N LEU A 634 34.60 -8.68 25.14
CA LEU A 634 34.96 -9.39 23.91
C LEU A 634 33.96 -9.14 22.77
N LEU A 635 32.67 -8.98 23.06
CA LEU A 635 31.66 -8.64 22.06
C LEU A 635 31.74 -7.18 21.59
N LEU A 636 32.14 -6.26 22.48
CA LEU A 636 32.31 -4.85 22.15
C LEU A 636 33.56 -4.57 21.30
N LYS A 637 34.67 -5.26 21.57
CA LYS A 637 35.95 -5.09 20.85
C LYS A 637 35.83 -5.08 19.31
N PRO A 638 35.14 -6.03 18.64
CA PRO A 638 35.04 -6.03 17.18
C PRO A 638 34.18 -4.89 16.60
N LEU A 639 33.31 -4.27 17.41
CA LEU A 639 32.44 -3.16 17.00
C LEU A 639 33.13 -1.80 17.16
N GLY A 640 34.04 -1.68 18.12
CA GLY A 640 34.85 -0.48 18.41
C GLY A 640 36.18 -0.42 17.64
N VAL A 641 36.23 -0.94 16.41
CA VAL A 641 37.48 -1.02 15.63
C VAL A 641 37.56 0.10 14.62
N ASN A 642 38.77 0.65 14.45
CA ASN A 642 39.07 1.53 13.33
C ASN A 642 39.37 0.71 12.06
N ARG A 643 38.46 0.76 11.09
CA ARG A 643 38.58 0.15 9.75
C ARG A 643 38.66 1.22 8.66
N ALA A 644 39.01 2.46 9.00
CA ALA A 644 39.30 3.47 7.99
C ALA A 644 40.62 3.17 7.28
N ALA A 645 40.65 3.40 5.96
CA ALA A 645 41.87 3.35 5.20
C ALA A 645 42.61 4.69 5.36
N GLN A 646 43.79 4.63 5.97
CA GLN A 646 44.58 5.79 6.42
C GLN A 646 45.39 6.41 5.26
N GLU A 647 44.71 6.87 4.21
CA GLU A 647 45.33 7.61 3.10
C GLU A 647 45.38 9.12 3.44
N ASN A 648 44.45 9.90 2.90
CA ASN A 648 44.36 11.34 3.16
C ASN A 648 43.68 11.68 4.50
N VAL A 649 42.93 10.74 5.08
CA VAL A 649 42.22 10.92 6.35
C VAL A 649 42.73 9.86 7.31
N LYS A 650 43.40 10.29 8.38
CA LYS A 650 43.91 9.42 9.44
C LYS A 650 43.00 9.49 10.64
N VAL A 651 42.48 8.34 11.07
CA VAL A 651 41.62 8.23 12.25
C VAL A 651 42.38 7.51 13.35
N GLU A 652 42.30 8.00 14.58
CA GLU A 652 42.86 7.36 15.79
C GLU A 652 41.83 7.38 16.90
N PHE A 653 41.80 6.32 17.71
CA PHE A 653 40.90 6.18 18.85
C PHE A 653 41.70 6.04 20.14
N PHE A 654 41.17 6.61 21.21
CA PHE A 654 41.61 6.36 22.57
C PHE A 654 40.37 6.12 23.41
N THR A 655 40.36 5.05 24.20
CA THR A 655 39.23 4.70 25.06
C THR A 655 39.79 4.19 26.38
N GLU A 656 39.19 4.64 27.47
CA GLU A 656 39.53 4.30 28.84
C GLU A 656 38.22 4.18 29.61
N GLN A 657 37.80 2.96 29.93
CA GLN A 657 36.53 2.72 30.61
C GLN A 657 36.74 2.70 32.12
N LYS A 658 35.78 3.23 32.87
CA LYS A 658 35.80 3.33 34.33
C LYS A 658 35.81 1.97 34.99
N LYS A 659 35.01 1.02 34.50
CA LYS A 659 34.93 -0.33 35.08
C LYS A 659 36.07 -1.19 34.54
N LYS A 660 37.18 -1.15 35.27
CA LYS A 660 38.31 -2.08 35.11
C LYS A 660 38.10 -3.30 35.99
N PHE A 661 38.34 -4.48 35.44
CA PHE A 661 38.24 -5.74 36.17
C PHE A 661 39.32 -6.69 35.69
N LYS A 662 39.74 -7.56 36.61
CA LYS A 662 40.70 -8.60 36.31
C LYS A 662 39.97 -9.92 36.35
N PHE A 663 39.81 -10.53 35.19
CA PHE A 663 39.25 -11.86 35.09
C PHE A 663 40.40 -12.83 34.79
N ARG A 664 40.76 -13.62 35.81
CA ARG A 664 41.94 -14.51 35.78
C ARG A 664 43.23 -13.73 35.51
N ASN A 665 43.84 -13.88 34.34
CA ASN A 665 45.07 -13.20 33.93
C ASN A 665 44.82 -12.04 32.95
N TYR A 666 43.58 -11.77 32.58
CA TYR A 666 43.23 -10.69 31.66
C TYR A 666 42.77 -9.47 32.44
N ASP A 667 43.50 -8.38 32.27
CA ASP A 667 43.02 -7.06 32.62
C ASP A 667 42.13 -6.58 31.47
N SER A 668 40.86 -6.33 31.75
CA SER A 668 39.89 -5.85 30.76
C SER A 668 39.06 -4.72 31.35
N GLU A 669 38.44 -3.98 30.46
CA GLU A 669 37.56 -2.88 30.81
C GLU A 669 36.24 -3.00 30.04
N ILE A 670 35.19 -2.40 30.58
CA ILE A 670 33.83 -2.41 30.02
C ILE A 670 33.15 -1.08 30.37
N GLY A 671 32.39 -0.51 29.44
CA GLY A 671 31.64 0.71 29.71
C GLY A 671 30.75 1.13 28.53
N GLY A 672 30.21 2.34 28.60
CA GLY A 672 29.22 2.88 27.67
C GLY A 672 29.81 3.53 26.42
N ASP A 673 31.12 3.79 26.42
CA ASP A 673 31.79 4.51 25.35
C ASP A 673 32.20 3.61 24.19
N ILE A 674 31.93 4.05 22.96
CA ILE A 674 32.34 3.33 21.74
C ILE A 674 32.76 4.28 20.63
N SER A 675 33.85 3.93 19.95
CA SER A 675 34.36 4.64 18.78
C SER A 675 34.53 3.68 17.61
N THR A 676 34.07 4.07 16.43
CA THR A 676 34.12 3.21 15.24
C THR A 676 34.29 4.05 13.98
N SER A 677 35.01 3.50 13.00
CA SER A 677 35.31 4.21 11.75
C SER A 677 35.51 3.22 10.61
N LYS A 678 35.07 3.62 9.41
CA LYS A 678 35.11 2.78 8.21
C LYS A 678 35.08 3.63 6.95
N ARG A 679 35.70 3.14 5.88
CA ARG A 679 35.58 3.74 4.55
C ARG A 679 34.33 3.23 3.83
N ILE A 680 33.57 4.15 3.22
CA ILE A 680 32.40 3.85 2.39
C ILE A 680 32.49 4.56 1.02
N PHE A 681 31.66 4.13 0.08
CA PHE A 681 31.54 4.75 -1.24
C PHE A 681 30.15 5.37 -1.42
N LEU A 682 30.11 6.67 -1.71
CA LEU A 682 28.88 7.39 -2.03
C LEU A 682 29.06 8.12 -3.37
N ARG A 683 28.17 7.87 -4.32
CA ARG A 683 28.17 8.45 -5.68
C ARG A 683 29.53 8.34 -6.38
N GLY A 684 30.20 7.20 -6.19
CA GLY A 684 31.53 6.92 -6.75
C GLY A 684 32.70 7.62 -6.04
N LYS A 685 32.46 8.40 -4.97
CA LYS A 685 33.51 9.05 -4.16
C LYS A 685 33.75 8.31 -2.84
N LYS A 686 34.98 8.40 -2.34
CA LYS A 686 35.41 7.80 -1.08
C LYS A 686 35.10 8.72 0.10
N TYR A 687 34.49 8.17 1.14
CA TYR A 687 34.24 8.88 2.39
C TYR A 687 34.74 8.04 3.58
N THR A 688 35.39 8.72 4.54
CA THR A 688 35.75 8.13 5.83
C THR A 688 34.67 8.48 6.85
N VAL A 689 33.94 7.47 7.31
CA VAL A 689 32.93 7.59 8.36
C VAL A 689 33.60 7.47 9.72
N PHE A 690 33.16 8.25 10.69
CA PHE A 690 33.50 8.07 12.10
C PHE A 690 32.25 8.23 12.98
N LEU A 691 32.30 7.56 14.12
CA LEU A 691 31.32 7.69 15.19
C LEU A 691 32.07 7.64 16.53
N ASN A 692 31.73 8.57 17.42
CA ASN A 692 32.06 8.51 18.84
C ASN A 692 30.74 8.65 19.61
N ALA A 693 30.50 7.76 20.56
CA ALA A 693 29.25 7.72 21.28
C ALA A 693 29.44 7.25 22.72
N ASP A 694 28.55 7.74 23.58
CA ASP A 694 28.44 7.39 24.98
C ASP A 694 26.99 6.93 25.24
N ALA A 695 26.86 5.68 25.68
CA ALA A 695 25.58 5.09 26.04
C ALA A 695 25.30 5.22 27.54
N MET A 696 24.07 5.64 27.88
CA MET A 696 23.65 5.89 29.26
C MET A 696 23.94 4.69 30.20
N GLY A 697 24.84 4.93 31.16
CA GLY A 697 25.30 3.96 32.15
C GLY A 697 26.81 3.72 32.04
N LYS A 698 27.45 3.22 33.10
CA LYS A 698 28.94 3.17 33.19
C LYS A 698 29.58 1.79 33.09
N SER A 699 28.78 0.74 33.14
CA SER A 699 29.27 -0.64 33.23
C SER A 699 28.40 -1.53 32.34
N MET A 700 27.74 -2.55 32.88
CA MET A 700 26.94 -3.49 32.10
C MET A 700 25.82 -2.82 31.30
N GLN A 701 25.13 -1.83 31.90
CA GLN A 701 24.05 -1.11 31.22
C GLN A 701 24.57 -0.26 30.06
N GLY A 702 25.65 0.50 30.28
CA GLY A 702 26.30 1.29 29.24
C GLY A 702 26.83 0.40 28.12
N ALA A 703 27.52 -0.69 28.48
CA ALA A 703 28.02 -1.69 27.54
C ALA A 703 26.90 -2.32 26.70
N GLY A 704 25.74 -2.59 27.30
CA GLY A 704 24.54 -3.04 26.58
C GLY A 704 24.11 -2.05 25.50
N GLY A 705 24.09 -0.75 25.82
CA GLY A 705 23.78 0.31 24.85
C GLY A 705 24.84 0.46 23.76
N ALA A 706 26.11 0.42 24.13
CA ALA A 706 27.24 0.45 23.20
C ALA A 706 27.21 -0.74 22.22
N LEU A 707 26.83 -1.93 22.69
CA LEU A 707 26.71 -3.14 21.87
C LEU A 707 25.59 -2.99 20.84
N VAL A 708 24.40 -2.52 21.27
CA VAL A 708 23.26 -2.29 20.38
C VAL A 708 23.61 -1.23 19.34
N LEU A 709 24.20 -0.11 19.76
CA LEU A 709 24.63 0.96 18.86
C LEU A 709 25.64 0.46 17.82
N GLY A 710 26.69 -0.22 18.28
CA GLY A 710 27.75 -0.74 17.41
C GLY A 710 27.24 -1.77 16.39
N ALA A 711 26.34 -2.67 16.81
CA ALA A 711 25.78 -3.70 15.94
C ALA A 711 24.87 -3.10 14.85
N VAL A 712 24.00 -2.15 15.22
CA VAL A 712 23.12 -1.46 14.24
C VAL A 712 23.95 -0.60 13.30
N PHE A 713 24.94 0.11 13.83
CA PHE A 713 25.77 0.97 13.00
C PHE A 713 26.62 0.18 11.99
N GLU A 714 27.19 -0.97 12.39
CA GLU A 714 27.87 -1.82 11.42
C GLU A 714 26.93 -2.40 10.35
N ALA A 715 25.67 -2.72 10.71
CA ALA A 715 24.69 -3.13 9.70
C ALA A 715 24.41 -2.00 8.68
N ILE A 716 24.35 -0.74 9.12
CA ILE A 716 24.20 0.43 8.23
C ILE A 716 25.41 0.55 7.28
N LEU A 717 26.62 0.40 7.81
CA LEU A 717 27.86 0.50 7.03
C LEU A 717 27.98 -0.62 5.99
N GLU A 718 27.71 -1.88 6.36
CA GLU A 718 27.75 -3.00 5.42
C GLU A 718 26.68 -2.87 4.33
N ARG A 719 25.46 -2.47 4.70
CA ARG A 719 24.38 -2.25 3.74
C ARG A 719 24.73 -1.16 2.72
N THR A 720 25.46 -0.14 3.14
CA THR A 720 25.95 0.93 2.25
C THR A 720 26.90 0.39 1.19
N ASN A 721 27.75 -0.57 1.53
CA ASN A 721 28.68 -1.17 0.57
C ASN A 721 28.01 -2.19 -0.38
N LEU A 722 26.93 -2.85 0.05
CA LEU A 722 26.28 -3.90 -0.74
C LEU A 722 25.17 -3.39 -1.67
N ILE A 723 24.47 -2.31 -1.31
CA ILE A 723 23.27 -1.86 -2.03
C ILE A 723 23.55 -0.61 -2.87
N GLU A 724 23.45 -0.74 -4.20
CA GLU A 724 23.69 0.34 -5.17
C GLU A 724 22.79 1.57 -4.94
N SER A 725 21.52 1.37 -4.57
CA SER A 725 20.61 2.48 -4.29
C SER A 725 21.05 3.34 -3.11
N VAL A 726 21.69 2.74 -2.09
CA VAL A 726 22.24 3.43 -0.91
C VAL A 726 23.56 4.12 -1.28
N GLN A 727 24.41 3.49 -2.09
CA GLN A 727 25.62 4.12 -2.62
C GLN A 727 25.31 5.39 -3.42
N ASN A 728 24.15 5.46 -4.08
CA ASN A 728 23.73 6.65 -4.81
C ASN A 728 23.21 7.80 -3.92
N HIS A 729 23.16 7.64 -2.59
CA HIS A 729 22.81 8.72 -1.68
C HIS A 729 23.87 9.83 -1.63
N SER A 730 23.44 11.07 -1.38
CA SER A 730 24.36 12.15 -1.03
C SER A 730 24.86 12.00 0.41
N PRO A 731 26.02 12.57 0.77
CA PRO A 731 26.54 12.51 2.15
C PRO A 731 25.53 13.02 3.19
N GLU A 732 24.80 14.10 2.88
CA GLU A 732 23.80 14.67 3.79
C GLU A 732 22.62 13.72 4.00
N LYS A 733 22.15 13.09 2.91
CA LYS A 733 21.03 12.15 2.97
C LYS A 733 21.42 10.87 3.71
N TRP A 734 22.59 10.31 3.39
CA TRP A 734 23.08 9.11 4.07
C TRP A 734 23.22 9.33 5.58
N LEU A 735 23.81 10.46 5.99
CA LEU A 735 24.02 10.77 7.40
C LEU A 735 22.69 10.95 8.14
N LYS A 736 21.73 11.63 7.50
CA LYS A 736 20.36 11.77 8.04
C LYS A 736 19.68 10.42 8.22
N ASP A 737 19.73 9.56 7.20
CA ASP A 737 19.06 8.25 7.23
C ASP A 737 19.72 7.34 8.29
N ALA A 738 21.06 7.33 8.38
CA ALA A 738 21.80 6.62 9.41
C ALA A 738 21.45 7.11 10.82
N PHE A 739 21.43 8.43 11.03
CA PHE A 739 21.04 9.02 12.31
C PHE A 739 19.60 8.66 12.71
N LEU A 740 18.65 8.72 11.76
CA LEU A 740 17.26 8.36 12.00
C LEU A 740 17.09 6.89 12.36
N GLU A 741 17.80 5.99 11.69
CA GLU A 741 17.74 4.56 11.97
C GLU A 741 18.25 4.26 13.38
N LEU A 742 19.41 4.82 13.76
CA LEU A 742 19.92 4.72 15.13
C LEU A 742 18.92 5.32 16.14
N HIS A 743 18.39 6.52 15.88
CA HIS A 743 17.41 7.16 16.75
C HIS A 743 16.16 6.30 16.96
N LYS A 744 15.62 5.69 15.89
CA LYS A 744 14.41 4.86 15.95
C LYS A 744 14.62 3.55 16.71
N VAL A 745 15.81 2.94 16.61
CA VAL A 745 16.16 1.79 17.44
C VAL A 745 16.13 2.19 18.91
N PHE A 746 16.77 3.31 19.27
CA PHE A 746 16.80 3.74 20.66
C PHE A 746 15.45 4.25 21.18
N GLU A 747 14.59 4.79 20.33
CA GLU A 747 13.22 5.20 20.70
C GLU A 747 12.37 3.99 21.14
N SER A 748 12.70 2.78 20.66
CA SER A 748 12.02 1.55 21.09
C SER A 748 12.31 1.14 22.54
N PHE A 749 13.36 1.70 23.17
CA PHE A 749 13.63 1.53 24.60
C PHE A 749 12.81 2.46 25.50
N ASP A 750 11.93 3.29 24.94
CA ASP A 750 10.97 4.16 25.66
C ASP A 750 11.64 5.02 26.74
N GLY A 751 12.79 5.63 26.42
CA GLY A 751 13.59 6.45 27.33
C GLY A 751 14.39 5.69 28.39
N SER A 752 14.31 4.35 28.45
CA SER A 752 15.07 3.52 29.40
C SER A 752 16.56 3.46 29.09
N MET A 753 16.94 3.77 27.84
CA MET A 753 18.32 3.83 27.37
C MET A 753 18.43 4.96 26.36
N LEU A 754 19.40 5.85 26.59
CA LEU A 754 19.69 6.99 25.73
C LEU A 754 21.16 6.96 25.34
N VAL A 755 21.49 7.52 24.18
CA VAL A 755 22.89 7.57 23.70
C VAL A 755 23.20 8.97 23.23
N SER A 756 24.30 9.55 23.74
CA SER A 756 24.92 10.73 23.17
C SER A 756 25.87 10.29 22.05
N LEU A 757 25.93 11.02 20.93
CA LEU A 757 26.91 10.71 19.88
C LEU A 757 27.28 11.88 19.01
N VAL A 758 28.45 11.76 18.38
CA VAL A 758 28.84 12.46 17.16
C VAL A 758 29.05 11.42 16.07
N ILE A 759 28.40 11.63 14.92
CA ILE A 759 28.59 10.83 13.71
C ILE A 759 28.92 11.77 12.55
N GLY A 760 29.91 11.40 11.74
CA GLY A 760 30.28 12.18 10.57
C GLY A 760 30.95 11.41 9.45
N LEU A 761 31.09 12.09 8.32
CA LEU A 761 31.73 11.67 7.09
C LEU A 761 32.76 12.72 6.69
N VAL A 762 33.96 12.29 6.34
CA VAL A 762 34.97 13.15 5.72
C VAL A 762 35.15 12.72 4.26
N ASP A 763 35.07 13.68 3.34
CA ASP A 763 35.44 13.46 1.94
C ASP A 763 36.96 13.25 1.85
N ASP A 764 37.40 12.06 1.42
CA ASP A 764 38.82 11.68 1.42
C ASP A 764 39.66 12.52 0.43
N GLU A 765 39.04 13.16 -0.56
CA GLU A 765 39.76 13.95 -1.57
C GLU A 765 39.77 15.43 -1.22
N VAL A 766 38.58 15.99 -0.95
CA VAL A 766 38.38 17.43 -0.78
C VAL A 766 38.48 17.88 0.69
N GLY A 767 38.34 16.96 1.64
CA GLY A 767 38.43 17.28 3.07
C GLY A 767 37.20 17.99 3.64
N ILE A 768 36.00 17.73 3.10
CA ILE A 768 34.77 18.27 3.68
C ILE A 768 34.24 17.32 4.75
N LEU A 769 34.06 17.86 5.96
CA LEU A 769 33.42 17.17 7.07
C LEU A 769 31.92 17.44 7.06
N TYR A 770 31.12 16.37 6.96
CA TYR A 770 29.66 16.35 7.18
C TYR A 770 29.39 15.66 8.51
N TYR A 771 28.72 16.31 9.47
CA TYR A 771 28.50 15.68 10.76
C TYR A 771 27.20 16.11 11.46
N VAL A 772 26.78 15.27 12.40
CA VAL A 772 25.65 15.50 13.31
C VAL A 772 26.12 15.19 14.73
N ASN A 773 25.83 16.11 15.65
CA ASN A 773 26.09 15.95 17.08
C ASN A 773 24.76 15.91 17.85
N ALA A 774 24.52 14.85 18.60
CA ALA A 774 23.34 14.64 19.43
C ALA A 774 23.69 14.60 20.92
N GLU A 775 23.54 15.77 21.57
CA GLU A 775 23.83 16.00 23.00
C GLU A 775 25.15 15.38 23.48
N HIS A 776 26.13 15.34 22.59
CA HIS A 776 27.48 14.88 22.87
C HIS A 776 28.41 16.10 22.99
N PRO A 777 29.51 16.02 23.75
CA PRO A 777 30.38 17.17 23.93
C PRO A 777 30.89 17.73 22.59
N TRP A 778 31.03 19.06 22.53
CA TRP A 778 31.36 19.76 21.28
C TRP A 778 32.68 19.29 20.66
N THR A 779 32.68 19.13 19.35
CA THR A 779 33.88 18.77 18.59
C THR A 779 34.88 19.93 18.53
N VAL A 780 36.16 19.59 18.62
CA VAL A 780 37.27 20.55 18.62
C VAL A 780 38.01 20.49 17.29
N LEU A 781 38.21 21.65 16.68
CA LEU A 781 39.16 21.84 15.59
C LEU A 781 40.50 22.30 16.18
N TYR A 782 41.56 21.56 15.89
CA TYR A 782 42.93 21.95 16.15
C TYR A 782 43.62 22.32 14.83
N ARG A 783 43.91 23.61 14.66
CA ARG A 783 44.52 24.19 13.45
C ARG A 783 45.64 25.15 13.85
N ASN A 784 46.83 24.98 13.25
CA ASN A 784 47.98 25.87 13.45
C ASN A 784 48.30 26.17 14.93
N GLY A 785 48.20 25.18 15.80
CA GLY A 785 48.49 25.34 17.24
C GLY A 785 47.34 25.89 18.09
N VAL A 786 46.19 26.21 17.50
CA VAL A 786 45.01 26.74 18.18
C VAL A 786 43.91 25.67 18.22
N ALA A 787 43.27 25.51 19.38
CA ALA A 787 42.11 24.64 19.57
C ALA A 787 40.84 25.49 19.73
N SER A 788 39.78 25.17 19.00
CA SER A 788 38.47 25.86 19.08
C SER A 788 37.32 24.90 18.85
N PHE A 789 36.16 25.15 19.48
CA PHE A 789 34.94 24.39 19.18
C PHE A 789 34.39 24.72 17.80
N ILE A 790 33.79 23.72 17.14
CA ILE A 790 33.15 23.88 15.82
C ILE A 790 31.67 24.21 15.98
N GLU A 791 31.04 23.68 17.03
CA GLU A 791 29.65 23.95 17.38
C GLU A 791 29.49 25.26 18.16
N SER A 792 28.37 25.94 17.91
CA SER A 792 27.94 27.14 18.65
C SER A 792 26.70 26.90 19.52
N GLU A 793 25.97 25.80 19.29
CA GLU A 793 24.73 25.43 19.99
C GLU A 793 24.52 23.92 19.92
N MET A 794 23.98 23.31 20.99
CA MET A 794 23.51 21.92 20.94
C MET A 794 22.13 21.87 20.28
N THR A 795 22.03 21.12 19.20
CA THR A 795 20.80 21.12 18.39
C THR A 795 19.94 19.88 18.57
N PHE A 796 20.56 18.70 18.70
CA PHE A 796 19.84 17.44 18.77
C PHE A 796 19.90 16.85 20.16
N ARG A 797 18.78 16.30 20.63
CA ARG A 797 18.68 15.53 21.87
C ARG A 797 19.38 14.17 21.71
N LYS A 798 19.75 13.53 22.82
CA LYS A 798 20.26 12.14 22.82
C LYS A 798 19.32 11.20 22.06
N LEU A 799 19.89 10.18 21.41
CA LEU A 799 19.12 9.15 20.74
C LEU A 799 18.17 8.47 21.73
N GLY A 800 16.97 8.10 21.28
CA GLY A 800 15.94 7.48 22.11
C GLY A 800 15.00 8.44 22.83
N THR A 801 15.26 9.75 22.78
CA THR A 801 14.34 10.76 23.31
C THR A 801 13.06 10.83 22.48
N GLY A 802 11.90 10.56 23.08
CA GLY A 802 10.61 10.65 22.38
C GLY A 802 10.25 12.09 21.98
N GLY A 803 9.53 12.23 20.86
CA GLY A 803 8.95 13.52 20.46
C GLY A 803 9.90 14.51 19.77
N ILE A 804 10.96 14.03 19.12
CA ILE A 804 11.76 14.87 18.21
C ILE A 804 10.91 15.27 17.00
N ASN A 805 10.17 16.37 17.13
CA ASN A 805 9.47 17.07 16.04
C ASN A 805 10.38 18.13 15.36
N GLY A 806 11.70 18.06 15.56
CA GLY A 806 12.67 18.96 14.96
C GLY A 806 13.14 18.49 13.57
N HIS A 807 13.46 19.45 12.69
CA HIS A 807 14.09 19.16 11.41
C HIS A 807 15.56 18.76 11.61
N ILE A 808 15.95 17.58 11.15
CA ILE A 808 17.36 17.15 11.14
C ILE A 808 18.13 17.99 10.13
N TYR A 809 19.33 18.42 10.53
CA TYR A 809 20.25 19.13 9.68
C TYR A 809 21.68 18.66 9.93
N VAL A 810 22.50 18.76 8.90
CA VAL A 810 23.89 18.29 8.82
C VAL A 810 24.79 19.52 8.79
N LYS A 811 25.72 19.62 9.74
CA LYS A 811 26.76 20.65 9.73
C LYS A 811 27.85 20.27 8.74
N THR A 812 28.41 21.27 8.07
CA THR A 812 29.48 21.10 7.08
C THR A 812 30.66 22.01 7.38
N LEU A 813 31.89 21.48 7.35
CA LEU A 813 33.13 22.23 7.58
C LEU A 813 34.19 21.85 6.52
N GLN A 814 34.93 22.83 6.01
CA GLN A 814 36.11 22.60 5.16
C GLN A 814 37.34 22.34 6.03
N LEU A 815 37.98 21.19 5.87
CA LEU A 815 39.29 20.89 6.43
C LEU A 815 40.40 21.36 5.49
N GLU A 816 41.44 21.92 6.09
CA GLU A 816 42.69 22.27 5.44
C GLU A 816 43.74 21.17 5.71
N PRO A 817 44.70 20.95 4.80
CA PRO A 817 45.80 20.02 5.07
C PRO A 817 46.52 20.36 6.39
N GLY A 818 46.65 19.37 7.27
CA GLY A 818 47.21 19.52 8.62
C GLY A 818 46.16 19.74 9.72
N ASP A 819 44.89 19.94 9.38
CA ASP A 819 43.82 20.04 10.38
C ASP A 819 43.58 18.73 11.12
N VAL A 820 43.25 18.87 12.40
CA VAL A 820 42.86 17.75 13.27
C VAL A 820 41.53 18.05 13.94
N ILE A 821 40.57 17.15 13.77
CA ILE A 821 39.27 17.16 14.46
C ILE A 821 39.34 16.19 15.64
N ILE A 822 38.86 16.63 16.80
CA ILE A 822 38.81 15.82 18.02
C ILE A 822 37.37 15.80 18.55
N ALA A 823 36.81 14.60 18.65
CA ALA A 823 35.54 14.32 19.31
C ALA A 823 35.80 13.49 20.57
N GLY A 824 34.92 13.56 21.57
CA GLY A 824 35.03 12.71 22.74
C GLY A 824 33.87 12.82 23.70
N SER A 825 33.71 11.78 24.52
CA SER A 825 32.63 11.63 25.51
C SER A 825 32.73 12.62 26.67
N ASP A 826 31.67 12.66 27.48
CA ASP A 826 31.54 13.54 28.64
C ASP A 826 32.63 13.30 29.70
N GLY A 827 33.22 12.11 29.76
CA GLY A 827 34.39 11.83 30.62
C GLY A 827 35.58 12.77 30.39
N ARG A 828 35.66 13.45 29.24
CA ARG A 828 36.70 14.47 28.98
C ARG A 828 36.50 15.76 29.79
N ASP A 829 35.26 16.02 30.21
CA ASP A 829 34.82 17.19 30.98
C ASP A 829 34.54 16.79 32.44
N ASP A 830 34.12 15.54 32.70
CA ASP A 830 33.74 14.96 34.01
C ASP A 830 34.93 14.40 34.80
N PHE A 831 35.81 15.29 35.27
CA PHE A 831 36.95 14.95 36.14
C PHE A 831 37.03 15.82 37.40
N LEU A 832 37.55 15.24 38.49
CA LEU A 832 37.75 15.93 39.77
C LEU A 832 39.08 16.66 39.79
N LEU A 833 39.07 17.98 39.96
CA LEU A 833 40.28 18.80 40.00
C LEU A 833 41.07 18.57 41.30
N PHE A 834 42.39 18.50 41.21
CA PHE A 834 43.26 18.47 42.39
C PHE A 834 43.45 19.90 42.93
N GLY A 835 42.68 20.28 43.96
CA GLY A 835 42.77 21.56 44.67
C GLY A 835 43.08 21.42 46.15
N LYS A 836 43.66 22.47 46.76
CA LYS A 836 43.82 22.60 48.22
C LYS A 836 42.45 22.88 48.86
N ASP A 837 41.90 21.86 49.53
CA ASP A 837 40.75 21.88 50.44
C ASP A 837 39.30 21.77 49.91
N ASP A 838 39.06 21.47 48.62
CA ASP A 838 37.77 20.87 48.23
C ASP A 838 37.85 20.09 46.91
N LYS A 839 37.29 18.87 46.88
CA LYS A 839 37.15 18.05 45.65
C LYS A 839 36.00 18.63 44.82
N LYS A 840 36.29 19.59 43.94
CA LYS A 840 35.28 20.19 43.05
C LYS A 840 35.28 19.51 41.68
N LEU A 841 34.09 19.15 41.18
CA LEU A 841 33.88 18.68 39.81
C LEU A 841 34.14 19.83 38.82
N ASN A 842 34.68 19.51 37.65
CA ASN A 842 34.90 20.52 36.63
C ASN A 842 33.58 20.95 35.97
N ASP A 843 33.18 22.20 36.16
CA ASP A 843 31.99 22.79 35.51
C ASP A 843 32.34 23.56 34.22
N ASP A 844 33.64 23.65 33.87
CA ASP A 844 34.14 24.44 32.73
C ASP A 844 34.58 23.55 31.56
N HIS A 845 33.69 23.41 30.58
CA HIS A 845 33.92 22.66 29.33
C HIS A 845 35.03 23.27 28.45
N THR A 846 35.40 24.55 28.62
CA THR A 846 36.41 25.19 27.78
C THR A 846 37.84 24.73 28.11
N LYS A 847 38.07 24.16 29.30
CA LYS A 847 39.36 23.57 29.69
C LYS A 847 39.83 22.47 28.76
N PHE A 848 38.92 21.72 28.15
CA PHE A 848 39.29 20.69 27.18
C PHE A 848 40.09 21.28 26.01
N LEU A 849 39.80 22.53 25.58
CA LEU A 849 40.59 23.21 24.55
C LEU A 849 42.04 23.45 24.97
N GLU A 850 42.27 23.75 26.26
CA GLU A 850 43.62 23.91 26.80
C GLU A 850 44.40 22.60 26.77
N PHE A 851 43.76 21.49 27.13
CA PHE A 851 44.37 20.16 27.07
C PHE A 851 44.68 19.73 25.64
N VAL A 852 43.78 19.99 24.70
CA VAL A 852 44.02 19.76 23.26
C VAL A 852 45.23 20.57 22.77
N ARG A 853 45.32 21.84 23.18
CA ARG A 853 46.44 22.72 22.83
C ARG A 853 47.76 22.24 23.43
N GLN A 854 47.78 21.89 24.72
CA GLN A 854 48.98 21.36 25.40
C GLN A 854 49.43 20.02 24.82
N GLY A 855 48.47 19.16 24.46
CA GLY A 855 48.72 17.85 23.86
C GLY A 855 49.11 17.91 22.38
N GLY A 856 49.08 19.09 21.75
CA GLY A 856 49.37 19.24 20.32
C GLY A 856 48.45 18.43 19.42
N GLY A 857 47.19 18.22 19.83
CA GLY A 857 46.24 17.38 19.12
C GLY A 857 46.50 15.86 19.18
N SER A 858 47.44 15.40 20.03
CA SER A 858 47.70 13.97 20.24
C SER A 858 46.84 13.40 21.37
N LEU A 859 46.08 12.34 21.09
CA LEU A 859 45.14 11.75 22.05
C LEU A 859 45.80 11.34 23.37
N ARG A 860 46.97 10.69 23.31
CA ARG A 860 47.69 10.22 24.50
C ARG A 860 48.16 11.38 25.38
N LYS A 861 48.70 12.44 24.78
CA LYS A 861 49.14 13.63 25.53
C LYS A 861 47.96 14.41 26.13
N ILE A 862 46.81 14.41 25.44
CA ILE A 862 45.57 14.99 25.97
C ILE A 862 45.13 14.22 27.22
N TYR A 863 45.11 12.89 27.16
CA TYR A 863 44.81 12.04 28.33
C TYR A 863 45.80 12.27 29.49
N GLU A 864 47.10 12.31 29.22
CA GLU A 864 48.13 12.59 30.23
C GLU A 864 47.95 13.98 30.87
N SER A 865 47.52 14.98 30.08
CA SER A 865 47.22 16.32 30.60
C SER A 865 45.95 16.33 31.48
N ILE A 866 44.88 15.63 31.07
CA ILE A 866 43.65 15.49 31.88
C ILE A 866 43.97 14.81 33.22
N THR A 867 44.66 13.66 33.18
CA THR A 867 44.98 12.87 34.38
C THR A 867 45.99 13.54 35.32
N SER A 868 46.85 14.43 34.81
CA SER A 868 47.75 15.25 35.63
C SER A 868 47.02 16.38 36.37
N ASN A 869 45.88 16.84 35.84
CA ASN A 869 45.07 17.93 36.42
C ASN A 869 43.88 17.43 37.26
N GLY A 870 43.50 16.15 37.14
CA GLY A 870 42.39 15.57 37.89
C GLY A 870 42.20 14.06 37.73
N MET A 871 41.21 13.50 38.44
CA MET A 871 40.81 12.09 38.34
C MET A 871 39.53 11.94 37.54
N LEU A 872 39.50 11.04 36.54
CA LEU A 872 38.31 10.74 35.73
C LEU A 872 37.17 10.19 36.60
N THR A 873 35.95 10.68 36.38
CA THR A 873 34.75 10.20 37.08
C THR A 873 33.79 9.42 36.20
N ASP A 874 34.00 9.44 34.88
CA ASP A 874 33.26 8.67 33.88
C ASP A 874 34.16 7.93 32.88
N ASP A 875 33.52 7.15 32.00
CA ASP A 875 34.16 6.55 30.82
C ASP A 875 34.69 7.67 29.91
N LEU A 876 35.89 7.47 29.34
CA LEU A 876 36.52 8.45 28.45
C LEU A 876 36.78 7.81 27.09
N SER A 877 36.28 8.44 26.04
CA SER A 877 36.63 8.12 24.67
C SER A 877 36.96 9.37 23.89
N LEU A 878 38.00 9.27 23.06
CA LEU A 878 38.47 10.33 22.18
C LEU A 878 38.67 9.76 20.78
N VAL A 879 38.22 10.50 19.79
CA VAL A 879 38.46 10.23 18.37
C VAL A 879 39.21 11.40 17.77
N ARG A 880 40.31 11.11 17.08
CA ARG A 880 41.13 12.06 16.35
C ARG A 880 41.02 11.78 14.86
N ILE A 881 40.78 12.82 14.06
CA ILE A 881 40.67 12.73 12.60
C ILE A 881 41.57 13.79 12.00
N ALA A 882 42.66 13.38 11.36
CA ALA A 882 43.62 14.28 10.73
C ALA A 882 43.51 14.23 9.21
N PHE A 883 43.49 15.40 8.55
CA PHE A 883 43.41 15.49 7.09
C PHE A 883 44.76 15.88 6.50
N LYS A 884 45.30 15.05 5.60
CA LYS A 884 46.59 15.22 4.90
C LYS A 884 47.75 15.59 5.85
N GLU A 885 47.84 14.92 7.00
CA GLU A 885 48.83 15.21 8.06
C GLU A 885 50.29 15.03 7.61
N GLU A 886 50.58 14.01 6.80
CA GLU A 886 51.95 13.69 6.36
C GLU A 886 52.36 14.43 5.07
N VAL A 887 51.43 15.08 4.37
CA VAL A 887 51.68 15.81 3.12
C VAL A 887 52.05 17.26 3.42
N VAL A 888 53.10 17.45 4.22
CA VAL A 888 53.70 18.77 4.44
C VAL A 888 54.67 19.05 3.29
N ASN A 889 54.13 19.50 2.14
CA ASN A 889 54.80 20.32 1.11
C ASN A 889 54.14 20.22 -0.27
N VAL A 890 52.82 20.33 -0.33
CA VAL A 890 52.20 20.87 -1.55
C VAL A 890 51.21 21.93 -1.08
N SER A 891 51.59 23.21 -1.24
CA SER A 891 50.60 24.26 -1.39
C SER A 891 49.73 23.84 -2.59
N GLU A 892 48.61 23.15 -2.36
CA GLU A 892 47.59 23.01 -3.39
C GLU A 892 47.16 24.44 -3.73
N ALA A 893 47.68 24.91 -4.85
CA ALA A 893 47.50 26.27 -5.26
C ALA A 893 46.01 26.47 -5.56
N ASP A 894 45.39 27.44 -4.88
CA ASP A 894 43.99 27.81 -5.13
C ASP A 894 43.83 28.04 -6.64
N PRO A 895 43.08 27.18 -7.35
CA PRO A 895 42.97 27.23 -8.81
C PRO A 895 42.45 28.58 -9.30
N ASN A 896 41.66 29.29 -8.48
CA ASN A 896 41.19 30.63 -8.80
C ASN A 896 42.32 31.65 -8.66
N LYS A 897 43.13 31.58 -7.58
CA LYS A 897 44.28 32.50 -7.41
C LYS A 897 45.34 32.27 -8.48
N ASP A 898 45.63 31.03 -8.82
CA ASP A 898 46.61 30.72 -9.86
C ASP A 898 46.12 31.07 -11.26
N PHE A 899 44.83 30.82 -11.56
CA PHE A 899 44.20 31.31 -12.78
C PHE A 899 44.28 32.85 -12.88
N LEU A 900 44.04 33.56 -11.76
CA LEU A 900 44.08 35.02 -11.71
C LEU A 900 45.51 35.61 -11.76
N LYS A 901 46.55 34.81 -11.48
CA LYS A 901 47.96 35.21 -11.65
C LYS A 901 48.38 35.22 -13.13
N ASN A 902 47.80 34.36 -13.97
CA ASN A 902 48.07 34.36 -15.40
C ASN A 902 47.46 35.63 -16.04
N THR A 903 48.31 36.57 -16.46
CA THR A 903 47.91 37.92 -16.87
C THR A 903 47.01 37.91 -18.12
N GLU A 904 47.22 36.97 -19.03
CA GLU A 904 46.45 36.84 -20.27
C GLU A 904 45.04 36.29 -20.00
N LEU A 905 44.94 35.19 -19.25
CA LEU A 905 43.68 34.54 -18.89
C LEU A 905 42.82 35.42 -17.97
N ALA A 906 43.45 36.07 -16.97
CA ALA A 906 42.79 37.04 -16.12
C ALA A 906 42.28 38.24 -16.93
N GLY A 907 43.01 38.66 -17.97
CA GLY A 907 42.59 39.68 -18.93
C GLY A 907 41.33 39.28 -19.70
N MET A 908 41.31 38.07 -20.27
CA MET A 908 40.14 37.50 -20.96
C MET A 908 38.93 37.38 -20.02
N PHE A 909 39.12 36.88 -18.80
CA PHE A 909 38.08 36.77 -17.78
C PHE A 909 37.48 38.13 -17.41
N ARG A 910 38.33 39.15 -17.16
CA ARG A 910 37.87 40.53 -16.85
C ARG A 910 37.13 41.16 -18.03
N ARG A 911 37.54 40.87 -19.27
CA ARG A 911 36.82 41.32 -20.48
C ARG A 911 35.45 40.67 -20.56
N ALA A 912 35.36 39.34 -20.43
CA ALA A 912 34.09 38.61 -20.46
C ALA A 912 33.14 39.08 -19.36
N LYS A 913 33.66 39.32 -18.14
CA LYS A 913 32.89 39.86 -17.03
C LYS A 913 32.35 41.27 -17.31
N ARG A 914 33.12 42.17 -17.92
CA ARG A 914 32.65 43.51 -18.33
C ARG A 914 31.54 43.44 -19.38
N ILE A 915 31.69 42.58 -20.38
CA ILE A 915 30.66 42.35 -21.42
C ILE A 915 29.37 41.78 -20.77
N ALA A 916 29.51 40.88 -19.80
CA ALA A 916 28.37 40.36 -19.06
C ALA A 916 27.66 41.43 -18.20
N GLN A 917 28.40 42.43 -17.68
CA GLN A 917 27.82 43.53 -16.90
C GLN A 917 26.98 44.49 -17.76
N THR A 918 27.27 44.59 -19.07
CA THR A 918 26.45 45.35 -20.03
C THR A 918 25.30 44.52 -20.61
N GLU A 919 24.90 43.43 -19.93
CA GLU A 919 23.84 42.48 -20.33
C GLU A 919 24.02 41.81 -21.71
N ASN A 920 25.20 41.91 -22.32
CA ASN A 920 25.48 41.29 -23.62
C ASN A 920 25.95 39.83 -23.46
N PHE A 921 25.03 38.95 -23.06
CA PHE A 921 25.36 37.56 -22.73
C PHE A 921 25.80 36.71 -23.94
N SER A 922 25.35 37.04 -25.13
CA SER A 922 25.67 36.30 -26.37
C SER A 922 27.14 36.40 -26.75
N GLU A 923 27.82 37.49 -26.39
CA GLU A 923 29.26 37.66 -26.60
C GLU A 923 30.08 37.15 -25.40
N ALA A 924 29.54 37.25 -24.17
CA ALA A 924 30.24 36.81 -22.96
C ALA A 924 30.35 35.27 -22.85
N ILE A 925 29.30 34.52 -23.18
CA ILE A 925 29.25 33.05 -23.02
C ILE A 925 30.36 32.34 -23.83
N PRO A 926 30.56 32.61 -25.14
CA PRO A 926 31.63 31.97 -25.90
C PRO A 926 33.03 32.21 -25.33
N ILE A 927 33.28 33.39 -24.75
CA ILE A 927 34.56 33.69 -24.10
C ILE A 927 34.75 32.84 -22.85
N PHE A 928 33.71 32.69 -22.03
CA PHE A 928 33.76 31.80 -20.86
C PHE A 928 33.85 30.31 -21.22
N GLN A 929 33.21 29.86 -22.31
CA GLN A 929 33.36 28.49 -22.81
C GLN A 929 34.79 28.23 -23.32
N LYS A 930 35.40 29.21 -24.00
CA LYS A 930 36.81 29.12 -24.39
C LYS A 930 37.73 29.03 -23.18
N LEU A 931 37.45 29.80 -22.12
CA LEU A 931 38.20 29.72 -20.86
C LEU A 931 38.01 28.36 -20.17
N GLU A 932 36.80 27.78 -20.22
CA GLU A 932 36.50 26.46 -19.65
C GLU A 932 37.22 25.33 -20.39
N ALA A 933 37.27 25.39 -21.72
CA ALA A 933 38.01 24.42 -22.54
C ALA A 933 39.53 24.45 -22.27
N LEU A 934 40.08 25.62 -21.91
CA LEU A 934 41.48 25.77 -21.55
C LEU A 934 41.76 25.32 -20.11
N HIS A 935 40.83 25.60 -19.18
CA HIS A 935 40.98 25.31 -17.76
C HIS A 935 39.66 24.83 -17.12
N ASN A 936 39.36 23.54 -17.29
CA ASN A 936 38.11 22.94 -16.83
C ASN A 936 37.98 22.76 -15.30
N ARG A 937 39.07 22.93 -14.54
CA ARG A 937 39.10 22.78 -13.08
C ARG A 937 38.92 24.09 -12.30
N VAL A 938 38.66 25.22 -12.95
CA VAL A 938 38.51 26.53 -12.28
C VAL A 938 37.03 26.76 -11.91
N PRO A 939 36.67 26.73 -10.60
CA PRO A 939 35.27 26.89 -10.17
C PRO A 939 34.66 28.23 -10.62
N LEU A 940 35.46 29.30 -10.59
CA LEU A 940 34.97 30.64 -10.93
C LEU A 940 34.40 30.69 -12.36
N ILE A 941 35.04 30.05 -13.34
CA ILE A 941 34.56 30.02 -14.74
C ILE A 941 33.19 29.35 -14.81
N LYS A 942 33.06 28.18 -14.17
CA LYS A 942 31.80 27.41 -14.15
C LYS A 942 30.68 28.17 -13.45
N LYS A 943 30.98 28.88 -12.35
CA LYS A 943 30.01 29.76 -11.65
C LYS A 943 29.46 30.85 -12.57
N TYR A 944 30.32 31.53 -13.33
CA TYR A 944 29.87 32.55 -14.29
C TYR A 944 29.09 31.93 -15.44
N LEU A 945 29.51 30.78 -15.99
CA LEU A 945 28.74 30.08 -17.02
C LEU A 945 27.34 29.72 -16.53
N THR A 946 27.21 29.19 -15.32
CA THR A 946 25.92 28.91 -14.68
C THR A 946 25.04 30.16 -14.62
N LEU A 947 25.57 31.27 -14.08
CA LEU A 947 24.80 32.51 -13.93
C LEU A 947 24.39 33.12 -15.28
N LEU A 948 25.27 33.09 -16.28
CA LEU A 948 24.99 33.62 -17.62
C LEU A 948 23.92 32.79 -18.35
N HIS A 949 24.03 31.46 -18.33
CA HIS A 949 23.02 30.59 -18.91
C HIS A 949 21.67 30.74 -18.19
N LEU A 950 21.69 30.86 -16.86
CA LEU A 950 20.49 31.12 -16.07
C LEU A 950 19.81 32.44 -16.47
N ARG A 951 20.58 33.54 -16.65
CA ARG A 951 20.06 34.84 -17.09
C ARG A 951 19.52 34.81 -18.51
N LYS A 952 20.12 34.00 -19.40
CA LYS A 952 19.66 33.79 -20.78
C LYS A 952 18.45 32.84 -20.90
N GLY A 953 18.06 32.16 -19.81
CA GLY A 953 16.96 31.18 -19.81
C GLY A 953 17.35 29.78 -20.30
N LEU A 954 18.64 29.51 -20.46
CA LEU A 954 19.18 28.21 -20.87
C LEU A 954 19.37 27.31 -19.63
N TYR A 955 18.25 26.76 -19.14
CA TYR A 955 18.22 26.08 -17.84
C TYR A 955 18.99 24.76 -17.79
N ARG A 956 19.06 24.00 -18.89
CA ARG A 956 19.73 22.70 -18.93
C ARG A 956 21.24 22.85 -18.83
N GLU A 957 21.80 23.78 -19.59
CA GLU A 957 23.22 24.14 -19.58
C GLU A 957 23.61 24.76 -18.25
N ALA A 958 22.74 25.61 -17.69
CA ALA A 958 22.95 26.17 -16.36
C ALA A 958 23.00 25.08 -15.27
N ALA A 959 22.13 24.07 -15.33
CA ALA A 959 22.17 22.94 -14.40
C ALA A 959 23.47 22.12 -14.53
N HIS A 960 23.89 21.84 -15.77
CA HIS A 960 25.13 21.09 -16.04
C HIS A 960 26.37 21.79 -15.46
N TYR A 961 26.59 23.07 -15.79
CA TYR A 961 27.74 23.82 -15.25
C TYR A 961 27.65 24.03 -13.73
N ALA A 962 26.45 24.09 -13.16
CA ALA A 962 26.26 24.22 -11.71
C ALA A 962 26.60 22.92 -10.96
N GLU A 963 26.24 21.76 -11.52
CA GLU A 963 26.63 20.46 -10.95
C GLU A 963 28.15 20.26 -11.03
N ASP A 964 28.77 20.60 -12.16
CA ASP A 964 30.23 20.57 -12.29
C ASP A 964 30.92 21.53 -11.30
N TYR A 965 30.35 22.73 -11.09
CA TYR A 965 30.85 23.67 -10.08
C TYR A 965 30.79 23.04 -8.68
N LEU A 966 29.66 22.43 -8.32
CA LEU A 966 29.47 21.85 -7.00
C LEU A 966 30.41 20.68 -6.73
N ASN A 967 30.89 19.99 -7.77
CA ASN A 967 31.93 18.97 -7.61
C ASN A 967 33.29 19.55 -7.20
N LEU A 968 33.55 20.83 -7.53
CA LEU A 968 34.79 21.54 -7.21
C LEU A 968 34.69 22.39 -5.94
N ASP A 969 33.52 23.00 -5.69
CA ASP A 969 33.20 23.75 -4.48
C ASP A 969 31.90 23.23 -3.85
N PRO A 970 31.97 22.10 -3.11
CA PRO A 970 30.79 21.42 -2.60
C PRO A 970 30.09 22.13 -1.44
N LEU A 971 30.64 23.24 -0.90
CA LEU A 971 30.09 23.98 0.24
C LEU A 971 29.18 25.15 -0.16
N ASP A 972 29.15 25.54 -1.44
CA ASP A 972 28.30 26.63 -1.91
C ASP A 972 26.80 26.24 -1.87
N ASN A 973 26.14 26.62 -0.77
CA ASN A 973 24.73 26.40 -0.53
C ASN A 973 23.82 27.12 -1.55
N GLU A 974 24.22 28.27 -2.06
CA GLU A 974 23.43 28.99 -3.09
C GLU A 974 23.46 28.21 -4.41
N MET A 975 24.57 27.54 -4.75
CA MET A 975 24.62 26.69 -5.95
C MET A 975 23.69 25.48 -5.85
N LEU A 976 23.52 24.86 -4.67
CA LEU A 976 22.49 23.83 -4.49
C LEU A 976 21.08 24.36 -4.80
N TYR A 977 20.77 25.58 -4.36
CA TYR A 977 19.50 26.23 -4.69
C TYR A 977 19.36 26.46 -6.20
N PHE A 978 20.40 26.98 -6.86
CA PHE A 978 20.36 27.23 -8.30
C PHE A 978 20.16 25.95 -9.10
N ILE A 979 20.84 24.85 -8.74
CA ILE A 979 20.65 23.54 -9.38
C ILE A 979 19.19 23.06 -9.20
N SER A 980 18.68 23.10 -7.96
CA SER A 980 17.28 22.71 -7.69
C SER A 980 16.29 23.57 -8.49
N TYR A 981 16.54 24.88 -8.60
CA TYR A 981 15.70 25.80 -9.34
C TYR A 981 15.77 25.57 -10.87
N THR A 982 16.94 25.38 -11.45
CA THR A 982 17.10 25.13 -12.90
C THR A 982 16.52 23.79 -13.31
N LEU A 983 16.76 22.72 -12.54
CA LEU A 983 16.18 21.40 -12.79
C LEU A 983 14.65 21.42 -12.72
N LYS A 984 14.07 22.17 -11.77
CA LYS A 984 12.62 22.41 -11.72
C LYS A 984 12.10 23.08 -13.00
N LYS A 985 12.83 24.05 -13.55
CA LYS A 985 12.46 24.71 -14.82
C LYS A 985 12.57 23.74 -16.01
N CYS A 986 13.51 22.80 -15.96
CA CYS A 986 13.62 21.69 -16.92
C CYS A 986 12.56 20.58 -16.75
N ARG A 987 11.70 20.66 -15.71
CA ARG A 987 10.71 19.63 -15.31
C ARG A 987 11.32 18.31 -14.80
N GLU A 988 12.59 18.32 -14.38
CA GLU A 988 13.25 17.19 -13.73
C GLU A 988 12.99 17.23 -12.22
N PHE A 989 11.73 17.02 -11.82
CA PHE A 989 11.27 17.30 -10.46
C PHE A 989 11.92 16.42 -9.38
N GLU A 990 12.20 15.15 -9.65
CA GLU A 990 12.85 14.24 -8.68
C GLU A 990 14.28 14.68 -8.35
N ARG A 991 15.08 14.98 -9.37
CA ARG A 991 16.44 15.51 -9.17
C ARG A 991 16.41 16.90 -8.52
N ALA A 992 15.47 17.76 -8.94
CA ALA A 992 15.28 19.07 -8.32
C ALA A 992 14.95 18.95 -6.82
N ALA A 993 14.15 17.96 -6.43
CA ALA A 993 13.82 17.66 -5.04
C ALA A 993 15.05 17.18 -4.27
N ASP A 994 15.88 16.30 -4.84
CA ASP A 994 17.12 15.83 -4.21
C ASP A 994 18.05 16.99 -3.83
N PHE A 995 18.41 17.86 -4.78
CA PHE A 995 19.26 19.02 -4.50
C PHE A 995 18.63 20.02 -3.53
N GLY A 996 17.30 20.21 -3.62
CA GLY A 996 16.60 21.09 -2.68
C GLY A 996 16.61 20.52 -1.26
N GLU A 997 16.41 19.22 -1.09
CA GLU A 997 16.46 18.56 0.23
C GLU A 997 17.88 18.54 0.79
N ARG A 998 18.92 18.36 -0.04
CA ARG A 998 20.32 18.52 0.38
C ARG A 998 20.58 19.90 0.96
N LEU A 999 20.09 20.96 0.29
CA LEU A 999 20.20 22.31 0.83
C LEU A 999 19.40 22.49 2.11
N ARG A 1000 18.19 21.93 2.20
CA ARG A 1000 17.37 21.98 3.42
C ARG A 1000 18.06 21.27 4.59
N LEU A 1001 18.79 20.18 4.33
CA LEU A 1001 19.59 19.50 5.34
C LEU A 1001 20.79 20.32 5.80
N ARG A 1002 21.35 21.22 4.98
CA ARG A 1002 22.47 22.08 5.40
C ARG A 1002 22.03 23.40 6.02
N ASN A 1003 21.00 24.01 5.44
CA ASN A 1003 20.42 25.27 5.87
C ASN A 1003 18.89 25.18 5.84
N PRO A 1004 18.27 24.70 6.94
CA PRO A 1004 16.82 24.55 7.04
C PRO A 1004 16.05 25.87 6.89
N LEU A 1005 16.68 27.00 7.23
CA LEU A 1005 16.07 28.33 7.23
C LEU A 1005 16.20 29.05 5.87
N HIS A 1006 16.69 28.36 4.85
CA HIS A 1006 16.87 28.96 3.52
C HIS A 1006 15.54 29.20 2.80
N PHE A 1007 14.94 30.37 3.02
CA PHE A 1007 13.60 30.75 2.57
C PHE A 1007 13.32 30.46 1.08
N LYS A 1008 14.21 30.89 0.18
CA LYS A 1008 14.03 30.69 -1.28
C LYS A 1008 13.94 29.20 -1.65
N ASN A 1009 14.67 28.35 -0.91
CA ASN A 1009 14.70 26.91 -1.17
C ASN A 1009 13.42 26.24 -0.69
N LEU A 1010 12.91 26.62 0.49
CA LEU A 1010 11.64 26.10 1.01
C LEU A 1010 10.49 26.41 0.04
N LEU A 1011 10.41 27.64 -0.47
CA LEU A 1011 9.46 28.00 -1.52
C LEU A 1011 9.67 27.23 -2.83
N ASN A 1012 10.92 26.98 -3.20
CA ASN A 1012 11.21 26.21 -4.41
C ASN A 1012 10.76 24.74 -4.26
N LEU A 1013 11.14 24.11 -3.15
CA LEU A 1013 10.82 22.74 -2.75
C LEU A 1013 9.33 22.50 -2.58
N SER A 1014 8.59 23.41 -1.93
CA SER A 1014 7.15 23.27 -1.77
C SER A 1014 6.46 23.23 -3.14
N GLY A 1015 6.91 24.06 -4.09
CA GLY A 1015 6.46 24.01 -5.48
C GLY A 1015 6.89 22.74 -6.24
N ILE A 1016 8.07 22.17 -5.95
CA ILE A 1016 8.51 20.90 -6.55
C ILE A 1016 7.65 19.74 -6.04
N TYR A 1017 7.43 19.64 -4.73
CA TYR A 1017 6.59 18.59 -4.15
C TYR A 1017 5.12 18.70 -4.58
N MET A 1018 4.63 19.92 -4.81
CA MET A 1018 3.32 20.13 -5.43
C MET A 1018 3.28 19.55 -6.86
N ALA A 1019 4.34 19.71 -7.65
CA ALA A 1019 4.45 19.14 -8.99
C ALA A 1019 4.59 17.60 -8.98
N LEU A 1020 5.22 17.04 -7.93
CA LEU A 1020 5.32 15.60 -7.67
C LEU A 1020 4.03 15.00 -7.05
N ASN A 1021 2.93 15.75 -6.97
CA ASN A 1021 1.67 15.35 -6.34
C ASN A 1021 1.77 14.99 -4.83
N ASN A 1022 2.85 15.36 -4.15
CA ASN A 1022 3.01 15.15 -2.70
C ASN A 1022 2.55 16.39 -1.92
N ARG A 1023 1.22 16.54 -1.80
CA ARG A 1023 0.58 17.74 -1.22
C ARG A 1023 0.90 17.94 0.26
N THR A 1024 0.93 16.88 1.05
CA THR A 1024 1.19 16.96 2.50
C THR A 1024 2.59 17.50 2.76
N LYS A 1025 3.58 17.01 2.01
CA LYS A 1025 4.96 17.49 2.12
C LYS A 1025 5.10 18.92 1.58
N ALA A 1026 4.42 19.26 0.48
CA ALA A 1026 4.39 20.61 -0.05
C ALA A 1026 3.81 21.63 0.96
N GLU A 1027 2.72 21.28 1.64
CA GLU A 1027 2.09 22.11 2.67
C GLU A 1027 3.00 22.26 3.91
N SER A 1028 3.58 21.16 4.40
CA SER A 1028 4.53 21.20 5.52
C SER A 1028 5.72 22.12 5.24
N ILE A 1029 6.34 22.01 4.07
CA ILE A 1029 7.50 22.85 3.70
C ILE A 1029 7.09 24.31 3.46
N ALA A 1030 5.90 24.54 2.91
CA ALA A 1030 5.38 25.90 2.76
C ALA A 1030 5.08 26.55 4.11
N ASN A 1031 4.61 25.79 5.11
CA ASN A 1031 4.42 26.28 6.47
C ASN A 1031 5.77 26.60 7.15
N ASP A 1032 6.83 25.80 6.91
CA ASP A 1032 8.18 26.15 7.38
C ASP A 1032 8.62 27.50 6.79
N ALA A 1033 8.41 27.72 5.48
CA ALA A 1033 8.70 29.01 4.84
C ALA A 1033 7.88 30.16 5.45
N PHE A 1034 6.59 29.92 5.74
CA PHE A 1034 5.70 30.89 6.36
C PHE A 1034 6.15 31.28 7.76
N SER A 1035 6.69 30.32 8.53
CA SER A 1035 7.19 30.60 9.89
C SER A 1035 8.40 31.55 9.91
N ILE A 1036 9.16 31.61 8.80
CA ILE A 1036 10.34 32.46 8.64
C ILE A 1036 9.96 33.87 8.19
N ASP A 1037 9.07 33.99 7.20
CA ASP A 1037 8.59 35.28 6.68
C ASP A 1037 7.07 35.22 6.43
N PRO A 1038 6.26 35.49 7.48
CA PRO A 1038 4.80 35.43 7.41
C PRO A 1038 4.18 36.49 6.49
N GLU A 1039 4.86 37.63 6.30
CA GLU A 1039 4.37 38.74 5.48
C GLU A 1039 4.60 38.52 3.98
N ASN A 1040 5.31 37.45 3.60
CA ASN A 1040 5.62 37.19 2.22
C ASN A 1040 4.39 36.79 1.39
N LEU A 1041 3.97 37.68 0.47
CA LEU A 1041 2.84 37.45 -0.44
C LEU A 1041 2.95 36.15 -1.25
N LYS A 1042 4.17 35.70 -1.59
CA LYS A 1042 4.36 34.47 -2.38
C LYS A 1042 4.06 33.21 -1.57
N VAL A 1043 4.41 33.18 -0.29
CA VAL A 1043 4.11 32.02 0.58
C VAL A 1043 2.62 31.97 0.88
N ASN A 1044 2.02 33.13 1.18
CA ASN A 1044 0.59 33.25 1.49
C ASN A 1044 -0.30 32.81 0.31
N SER A 1045 -0.02 33.33 -0.89
CA SER A 1045 -0.75 32.92 -2.11
C SER A 1045 -0.57 31.43 -2.44
N PHE A 1046 0.62 30.87 -2.18
CA PHE A 1046 0.87 29.45 -2.39
C PHE A 1046 0.08 28.57 -1.39
N LEU A 1047 0.08 28.92 -0.10
CA LEU A 1047 -0.71 28.23 0.93
C LEU A 1047 -2.22 28.34 0.68
N GLU A 1048 -2.72 29.49 0.22
CA GLU A 1048 -4.11 29.62 -0.22
C GLU A 1048 -4.45 28.70 -1.39
N THR A 1049 -3.55 28.60 -2.37
CA THR A 1049 -3.73 27.71 -3.53
C THR A 1049 -3.81 26.25 -3.09
N LEU A 1050 -2.98 25.84 -2.12
CA LEU A 1050 -3.03 24.50 -1.53
C LEU A 1050 -4.35 24.26 -0.77
N LYS A 1051 -4.87 25.26 -0.05
CA LYS A 1051 -6.17 25.18 0.65
C LYS A 1051 -7.36 25.12 -0.32
N ARG A 1052 -7.38 25.92 -1.39
CA ARG A 1052 -8.50 25.96 -2.35
C ARG A 1052 -8.67 24.67 -3.15
N ARG A 1053 -7.58 23.96 -3.45
CA ARG A 1053 -7.59 22.65 -4.15
C ARG A 1053 -7.91 21.46 -3.24
N ARG A 1054 -8.22 21.71 -1.96
CA ARG A 1054 -8.63 20.72 -0.96
C ARG A 1054 -10.15 20.56 -0.91
N ASN A 1055 -10.88 21.59 -1.34
CA ASN A 1055 -12.32 21.57 -1.63
C ASN A 1055 -12.52 21.24 -3.11
#